data_AF-A0A9E1AYJ2-F1
#
_entry.id   AF-A0A9E1AYJ2-F1
#
_cell.length_a   1.000
_cell.length_b   1.000
_cell.length_c   1.000
_cell.angle_alpha   90.00
_cell.angle_beta   90.00
_cell.angle_gamma   90.00
#
_symmetry.space_group_name_H-M   'P 1'
#
loop_
_entity.id
_entity.type
_entity.pdbx_description
1 polymer ?
#
loop_
_entity_poly.entity_id
_entity_poly.type
_entity_poly.pdbx_seq_one_letter_code
_entity_poly.pdbx_strand_id
1 'polypeptide(L)'
;MELSAIKGIGPTRLESLRAVGVCSLRDLLYFLPQRYEDRTHPIPCADANGGEVLVMGVVQDAPKLSRFNGLTRVTAYLWDESGKLPLVWYNQPWMMQNLPVGQTIMLFGRMGQSRGKPVLQNAQRVTEPCILPVYRAVKGIPAKSFREMMQQALEQVDDCCPETLPNDLRIRYQLCELNFAIRQAHFPLNVENLRLARRRLAFEQMLMYQAALGLLRGHKADGTALPIPPDAPDKFWQTLPFPPTGAQKRVLEEIAADLRCDRAMSRLVQGDVGCGKTALAFGAIAMTCACGYQAAMMAPTEILARQHYESAKAMLEPLGIHCGLLIGSMRPKAKREAQEACANGEYQAVFGTHALISEKVAYHRLGLVVTDEQHRFGVMQRSTLQQKGADGTKAPHVLVMSATPIPRTLALILYGDLDVSIVDELPPGRTPVKTRVVPEEKRAGMYGFLRQEVLKGHQAYVVCPLVEDSEMMEDVRSAQATFDALKNGELSGLRVGLTWGAQPADEKAQVLSEFSAGNLDVLVSTTVIEVGVNVPNASVMVIENAERFGLSQLHQLRGRVGRGSAESWCFLLAAENERLRILTQTNDGFIVAQKDLELRGPGDLMGTRQSGEMMADFLLDGDVKLLDEAAKCMKRLRENPKLAAERQQVEAEALRNYRDKLADIAMN
;
A
#
# COMPACT_ATOMS: atom_id res chain seq x y z
N MET A 1 26.01 27.63 -6.69
CA MET A 1 25.63 28.61 -5.65
C MET A 1 25.25 27.84 -4.37
N GLU A 2 25.74 28.24 -3.20
CA GLU A 2 25.31 27.64 -1.93
C GLU A 2 23.93 28.19 -1.51
N LEU A 3 23.16 27.42 -0.73
CA LEU A 3 21.87 27.88 -0.18
C LEU A 3 22.00 29.19 0.60
N SER A 4 23.11 29.37 1.31
CA SER A 4 23.47 30.58 2.08
C SER A 4 23.60 31.84 1.23
N ALA A 5 23.83 31.69 -0.09
CA ALA A 5 23.98 32.82 -1.01
C ALA A 5 22.63 33.38 -1.48
N ILE A 6 21.51 32.66 -1.28
CA ILE A 6 20.17 33.19 -1.58
C ILE A 6 19.84 34.30 -0.60
N LYS A 7 19.42 35.45 -1.13
CA LYS A 7 19.12 36.62 -0.31
C LYS A 7 17.96 36.31 0.62
N GLY A 8 18.21 36.43 1.92
CA GLY A 8 17.23 36.16 2.96
C GLY A 8 17.33 34.77 3.60
N ILE A 9 18.32 33.94 3.22
CA ILE A 9 18.65 32.69 3.94
C ILE A 9 19.79 32.98 4.93
N GLY A 10 19.42 33.43 6.13
CA GLY A 10 20.35 33.53 7.27
C GLY A 10 20.55 32.17 7.98
N PRO A 11 21.45 32.08 8.96
CA PRO A 11 21.80 30.83 9.65
C PRO A 11 20.59 30.11 10.26
N THR A 12 19.69 30.84 10.92
CA THR A 12 18.46 30.28 11.52
C THR A 12 17.50 29.71 10.48
N ARG A 13 17.39 30.34 9.31
CA ARG A 13 16.53 29.85 8.21
C ARG A 13 17.18 28.65 7.52
N LEU A 14 18.51 28.63 7.41
CA LEU A 14 19.26 27.49 6.90
C LEU A 14 19.06 26.25 7.80
N GLU A 15 19.11 26.40 9.12
CA GLU A 15 18.79 25.31 10.06
C GLU A 15 17.34 24.84 9.90
N SER A 16 16.41 25.76 9.70
CA SER A 16 14.99 25.42 9.49
C SER A 16 14.78 24.64 8.18
N LEU A 17 15.51 24.98 7.11
CA LEU A 17 15.51 24.25 5.84
C LEU A 17 16.14 22.86 5.98
N ARG A 18 17.28 22.76 6.68
CA ARG A 18 17.93 21.47 6.95
C ARG A 18 17.03 20.54 7.77
N ALA A 19 16.27 21.08 8.73
CA ALA A 19 15.33 20.31 9.53
C ALA A 19 14.21 19.66 8.71
N VAL A 20 13.90 20.20 7.52
CA VAL A 20 12.93 19.62 6.58
C VAL A 20 13.60 18.85 5.43
N GLY A 21 14.92 18.65 5.47
CA GLY A 21 15.68 17.88 4.48
C GLY A 21 16.27 18.70 3.32
N VAL A 22 16.15 20.03 3.33
CA VAL A 22 16.69 20.89 2.27
C VAL A 22 18.13 21.29 2.61
N CYS A 23 19.10 20.62 2.00
CA CYS A 23 20.54 20.78 2.27
C CYS A 23 21.31 21.40 1.09
N SER A 24 20.75 21.36 -0.12
CA SER A 24 21.32 21.94 -1.33
C SER A 24 20.30 22.80 -2.10
N LEU A 25 20.79 23.56 -3.07
CA LEU A 25 19.94 24.33 -3.98
C LEU A 25 19.06 23.42 -4.83
N ARG A 26 19.57 22.24 -5.22
CA ARG A 26 18.79 21.19 -5.88
C ARG A 26 17.64 20.74 -4.97
N ASP A 27 17.90 20.45 -3.69
CA ASP A 27 16.85 20.02 -2.76
C ASP A 27 15.75 21.08 -2.61
N LEU A 28 16.12 22.36 -2.62
CA LEU A 28 15.16 23.46 -2.60
C LEU A 28 14.30 23.48 -3.87
N LEU A 29 14.88 23.30 -5.05
CA LEU A 29 14.17 23.22 -6.34
C LEU A 29 13.30 21.96 -6.48
N TYR A 30 13.58 20.90 -5.73
CA TYR A 30 12.72 19.71 -5.67
C TYR A 30 11.67 19.80 -4.54
N PHE A 31 11.66 20.89 -3.76
CA PHE A 31 10.64 21.15 -2.74
C PHE A 31 9.35 21.68 -3.38
N LEU A 32 8.62 20.79 -4.05
CA LEU A 32 7.44 21.15 -4.83
C LEU A 32 6.25 21.67 -3.99
N PRO A 33 5.34 22.46 -4.57
CA PRO A 33 4.10 22.87 -3.92
C PRO A 33 3.16 21.68 -3.64
N GLN A 34 2.50 21.67 -2.48
CA GLN A 34 1.49 20.67 -2.10
C GLN A 34 0.16 20.89 -2.83
N ARG A 35 -0.19 22.14 -3.09
CA ARG A 35 -1.38 22.51 -3.84
C ARG A 35 -1.18 23.83 -4.56
N TYR A 36 -2.15 24.15 -5.42
CA TYR A 36 -2.15 25.37 -6.21
C TYR A 36 -3.48 26.07 -5.96
N GLU A 37 -3.41 27.36 -5.66
CA GLU A 37 -4.59 28.22 -5.58
C GLU A 37 -4.75 28.89 -6.95
N ASP A 38 -5.82 28.55 -7.66
CA ASP A 38 -6.11 29.17 -8.95
C ASP A 38 -6.67 30.58 -8.72
N ARG A 39 -5.86 31.59 -9.07
CA ARG A 39 -6.23 33.01 -9.03
C ARG A 39 -6.12 33.62 -10.42
N THR A 40 -6.43 32.85 -11.47
CA THR A 40 -6.31 33.31 -12.87
C THR A 40 -7.56 34.00 -13.39
N HIS A 41 -8.76 33.61 -12.92
CA HIS A 41 -10.03 34.11 -13.44
C HIS A 41 -10.86 34.78 -12.32
N PRO A 42 -10.92 36.12 -12.31
CA PRO A 42 -11.85 36.84 -11.43
C PRO A 42 -13.29 36.52 -11.83
N ILE A 43 -14.11 36.19 -10.84
CA ILE A 43 -15.56 36.00 -11.02
C ILE A 43 -16.31 37.30 -10.70
N PRO A 44 -17.50 37.51 -11.26
CA PRO A 44 -18.36 38.62 -10.89
C PRO A 44 -18.70 38.61 -9.39
N CYS A 45 -18.77 39.78 -8.77
CA CYS A 45 -19.09 39.96 -7.36
C CYS A 45 -20.44 39.35 -6.97
N ALA A 46 -21.42 39.35 -7.88
CA ALA A 46 -22.73 38.74 -7.66
C ALA A 46 -22.69 37.20 -7.63
N ASP A 47 -21.74 36.58 -8.34
CA ASP A 47 -21.61 35.13 -8.47
C ASP A 47 -20.76 34.51 -7.34
N ALA A 48 -20.16 35.34 -6.49
CA ALA A 48 -19.38 34.91 -5.33
C ALA A 48 -20.29 34.30 -4.24
N ASN A 49 -20.66 33.03 -4.39
CA ASN A 49 -21.65 32.34 -3.55
C ASN A 49 -21.08 31.23 -2.65
N GLY A 50 -19.80 30.88 -2.78
CA GLY A 50 -19.15 29.86 -1.95
C GLY A 50 -17.68 29.62 -2.29
N GLY A 51 -16.96 28.92 -1.39
CA GLY A 51 -15.57 28.52 -1.62
C GLY A 51 -14.56 29.66 -1.57
N GLU A 52 -13.38 29.42 -2.18
CA GLU A 52 -12.36 30.45 -2.41
C GLU A 52 -12.60 31.09 -3.77
N VAL A 53 -12.63 32.42 -3.81
CA VAL A 53 -12.96 33.19 -5.01
C VAL A 53 -11.98 34.33 -5.21
N LEU A 54 -11.67 34.61 -6.47
CA LEU A 54 -11.00 35.84 -6.91
C LEU A 54 -12.06 36.79 -7.44
N VAL A 55 -12.08 38.02 -6.96
CA VAL A 55 -12.99 39.07 -7.44
C VAL A 55 -12.22 40.32 -7.81
N MET A 56 -12.70 41.07 -8.79
CA MET A 56 -12.12 42.34 -9.21
C MET A 56 -13.19 43.42 -9.18
N GLY A 57 -12.90 44.55 -8.54
CA GLY A 57 -13.85 45.66 -8.48
C GLY A 57 -13.27 46.91 -7.82
N VAL A 58 -14.08 47.94 -7.72
CA VAL A 58 -13.73 49.25 -7.17
C VAL A 58 -14.15 49.34 -5.70
N VAL A 59 -13.24 49.81 -4.84
CA VAL A 59 -13.58 50.18 -3.46
C VAL A 59 -14.20 51.58 -3.47
N GLN A 60 -15.53 51.69 -3.34
CA GLN A 60 -16.19 53.00 -3.37
C GLN A 60 -16.25 53.71 -2.01
N ASP A 61 -16.41 52.94 -0.93
CA ASP A 61 -16.55 53.47 0.43
C ASP A 61 -15.26 53.26 1.24
N ALA A 62 -14.93 54.22 2.10
CA ALA A 62 -13.81 54.09 3.03
C ALA A 62 -14.02 52.88 3.98
N PRO A 63 -12.98 52.02 4.16
CA PRO A 63 -13.07 50.88 5.06
C PRO A 63 -13.30 51.33 6.50
N LYS A 64 -14.19 50.64 7.23
CA LYS A 64 -14.56 50.96 8.61
C LYS A 64 -13.92 49.99 9.58
N LEU A 65 -13.17 50.51 10.56
CA LEU A 65 -12.68 49.75 11.71
C LEU A 65 -13.74 49.74 12.82
N SER A 66 -14.06 48.56 13.33
CA SER A 66 -14.89 48.35 14.51
C SER A 66 -14.17 47.41 15.49
N ARG A 67 -14.52 47.49 16.78
CA ARG A 67 -14.04 46.55 17.80
C ARG A 67 -15.23 45.73 18.32
N PHE A 68 -15.03 44.42 18.48
CA PHE A 68 -16.07 43.51 18.96
C PHE A 68 -15.41 42.42 19.82
N ASN A 69 -15.83 42.26 21.08
CA ASN A 69 -15.29 41.26 22.02
C ASN A 69 -13.75 41.23 22.10
N GLY A 70 -13.11 42.41 22.12
CA GLY A 70 -11.65 42.52 22.14
C GLY A 70 -10.93 42.28 20.80
N LEU A 71 -11.65 41.88 19.76
CA LEU A 71 -11.13 41.68 18.40
C LEU A 71 -11.36 42.93 17.54
N THR A 72 -10.44 43.21 16.62
CA THR A 72 -10.63 44.27 15.61
C THR A 72 -11.31 43.70 14.37
N ARG A 73 -12.17 44.50 13.74
CA ARG A 73 -12.90 44.09 12.54
C ARG A 73 -12.94 45.24 11.53
N VAL A 74 -12.35 45.03 10.36
CA VAL A 74 -12.42 45.96 9.22
C VAL A 74 -13.51 45.50 8.27
N THR A 75 -14.39 46.40 7.86
CA THR A 75 -15.45 46.12 6.87
C THR A 75 -15.39 47.09 5.71
N ALA A 76 -15.53 46.59 4.49
CA ALA A 76 -15.58 47.40 3.27
C ALA A 76 -16.55 46.78 2.25
N TYR A 77 -16.71 47.42 1.10
CA TYR A 77 -17.49 46.89 -0.01
C TYR A 77 -16.68 46.98 -1.31
N LEU A 78 -16.75 45.93 -2.10
CA LEU A 78 -16.23 45.87 -3.45
C LEU A 78 -17.40 45.95 -4.42
N TRP A 79 -17.26 46.76 -5.47
CA TRP A 79 -18.28 46.96 -6.49
C TRP A 79 -17.74 46.63 -7.87
N ASP A 80 -18.51 45.88 -8.66
CA ASP A 80 -18.32 45.73 -10.09
C ASP A 80 -19.64 45.97 -10.84
N GLU A 81 -19.68 45.68 -12.13
CA GLU A 81 -20.91 45.82 -12.95
C GLU A 81 -22.02 44.84 -12.54
N SER A 82 -21.68 43.72 -11.91
CA SER A 82 -22.63 42.68 -11.49
C SER A 82 -23.29 42.98 -10.15
N GLY A 83 -22.60 43.67 -9.24
CA GLY A 83 -23.16 44.06 -7.96
C GLY A 83 -22.15 44.39 -6.87
N LYS A 84 -22.64 44.28 -5.62
CA LYS A 84 -21.93 44.71 -4.42
C LYS A 84 -21.55 43.51 -3.55
N LEU A 85 -20.26 43.33 -3.29
CA LEU A 85 -19.74 42.28 -2.41
C LEU A 85 -19.27 42.87 -1.06
N PRO A 86 -19.84 42.44 0.08
CA PRO A 86 -19.35 42.84 1.39
C PRO A 86 -18.04 42.14 1.75
N LEU A 87 -17.10 42.89 2.32
CA LEU A 87 -15.77 42.44 2.69
C LEU A 87 -15.57 42.55 4.21
N VAL A 88 -14.99 41.53 4.84
CA VAL A 88 -14.73 41.52 6.28
C VAL A 88 -13.35 40.97 6.60
N TRP A 89 -12.56 41.70 7.39
CA TRP A 89 -11.31 41.22 7.97
C TRP A 89 -11.38 41.22 9.49
N TYR A 90 -10.97 40.13 10.11
CA TYR A 90 -10.87 39.98 11.56
C TYR A 90 -9.41 40.06 11.99
N ASN A 91 -9.12 40.86 13.02
CA ASN A 91 -7.78 41.09 13.55
C ASN A 91 -6.72 41.60 12.54
N GLN A 92 -7.15 42.30 11.48
CA GLN A 92 -6.25 42.85 10.47
C GLN A 92 -6.51 44.35 10.24
N PRO A 93 -6.20 45.23 11.21
CA PRO A 93 -6.45 46.67 11.10
C PRO A 93 -5.64 47.34 9.97
N TRP A 94 -4.50 46.77 9.59
CA TRP A 94 -3.63 47.23 8.51
C TRP A 94 -4.32 47.21 7.13
N MET A 95 -5.38 46.42 6.95
CA MET A 95 -6.13 46.39 5.70
C MET A 95 -6.83 47.71 5.35
N MET A 96 -7.03 48.62 6.32
CA MET A 96 -7.55 49.96 6.00
C MET A 96 -6.63 50.73 5.04
N GLN A 97 -5.31 50.52 5.11
CA GLN A 97 -4.34 51.18 4.24
C GLN A 97 -4.23 50.49 2.87
N ASN A 98 -4.62 49.22 2.78
CA ASN A 98 -4.51 48.42 1.57
C ASN A 98 -5.75 48.44 0.67
N LEU A 99 -6.78 49.19 1.05
CA LEU A 99 -8.05 49.35 0.34
C LEU A 99 -8.26 50.83 -0.06
N PRO A 100 -7.50 51.34 -1.04
CA PRO A 100 -7.63 52.70 -1.50
C PRO A 100 -8.99 52.92 -2.19
N VAL A 101 -9.70 53.96 -1.76
CA VAL A 101 -10.99 54.36 -2.32
C VAL A 101 -10.83 54.83 -3.77
N GLY A 102 -11.75 54.45 -4.64
CA GLY A 102 -11.79 54.81 -6.06
C GLY A 102 -10.86 53.99 -6.96
N GLN A 103 -10.12 53.02 -6.42
CA GLN A 103 -9.24 52.16 -7.22
C GLN A 103 -9.86 50.78 -7.46
N THR A 104 -9.63 50.26 -8.66
CA THR A 104 -9.88 48.86 -9.00
C THR A 104 -8.82 47.98 -8.33
N ILE A 105 -9.27 46.99 -7.56
CA ILE A 105 -8.41 46.03 -6.88
C ILE A 105 -8.92 44.61 -7.12
N MET A 106 -7.99 43.64 -7.07
CA MET A 106 -8.32 42.23 -7.03
C MET A 106 -8.16 41.70 -5.61
N LEU A 107 -9.15 40.95 -5.14
CA LEU A 107 -9.17 40.33 -3.83
C LEU A 107 -9.42 38.83 -3.97
N PHE A 108 -8.55 38.02 -3.37
CA PHE A 108 -8.73 36.57 -3.26
C PHE A 108 -9.03 36.21 -1.81
N GLY A 109 -10.11 35.49 -1.57
CA GLY A 109 -10.48 35.09 -0.22
C GLY A 109 -11.56 34.03 -0.22
N ARG A 110 -11.91 33.59 0.99
CA ARG A 110 -12.97 32.60 1.17
C ARG A 110 -14.29 33.29 1.45
N MET A 111 -15.35 32.86 0.77
CA MET A 111 -16.71 33.25 1.09
C MET A 111 -17.11 32.63 2.43
N GLY A 112 -17.56 33.49 3.34
CA GLY A 112 -18.10 33.10 4.63
C GLY A 112 -19.37 33.86 4.92
N GLN A 113 -19.83 33.78 6.16
CA GLN A 113 -21.01 34.51 6.61
C GLN A 113 -20.67 35.46 7.75
N SER A 114 -21.26 36.65 7.71
CA SER A 114 -21.22 37.61 8.82
C SER A 114 -22.62 38.17 9.03
N ARG A 115 -23.17 37.96 10.23
CA ARG A 115 -24.56 38.33 10.59
C ARG A 115 -25.59 37.80 9.58
N GLY A 116 -25.43 36.56 9.14
CA GLY A 116 -26.34 35.89 8.19
C GLY A 116 -26.22 36.37 6.73
N LYS A 117 -25.28 37.26 6.40
CA LYS A 117 -25.02 37.70 5.02
C LYS A 117 -23.73 37.09 4.47
N PRO A 118 -23.68 36.73 3.18
CA PRO A 118 -22.45 36.28 2.53
C PRO A 118 -21.44 37.43 2.48
N VAL A 119 -20.22 37.16 2.90
CA VAL A 119 -19.12 38.13 2.89
C VAL A 119 -17.82 37.46 2.47
N LEU A 120 -16.96 38.19 1.78
CA LEU A 120 -15.60 37.73 1.53
C LEU A 120 -14.74 37.97 2.77
N GLN A 121 -14.21 36.90 3.36
CA GLN A 121 -13.50 36.94 4.64
C GLN A 121 -11.99 36.95 4.46
N ASN A 122 -11.30 37.82 5.20
CA ASN A 122 -9.84 37.91 5.30
C ASN A 122 -9.13 37.88 3.93
N ALA A 123 -9.74 38.53 2.93
CA ALA A 123 -9.26 38.48 1.56
C ALA A 123 -7.87 39.13 1.41
N GLN A 124 -7.02 38.51 0.61
CA GLN A 124 -5.69 39.02 0.28
C GLN A 124 -5.76 39.79 -1.03
N ARG A 125 -5.07 40.94 -1.08
CA ARG A 125 -4.91 41.68 -2.32
C ARG A 125 -4.04 40.89 -3.30
N VAL A 126 -4.53 40.75 -4.52
CA VAL A 126 -3.83 40.13 -5.64
C VAL A 126 -3.41 41.24 -6.61
N THR A 127 -2.16 41.22 -7.03
CA THR A 127 -1.63 42.23 -7.98
C THR A 127 -1.83 41.77 -9.41
N GLU A 128 -1.60 40.49 -9.69
CA GLU A 128 -1.68 39.90 -11.02
C GLU A 128 -2.37 38.53 -10.93
N PRO A 129 -3.23 38.18 -11.91
CA PRO A 129 -3.81 36.86 -11.97
C PRO A 129 -2.72 35.82 -12.17
N CYS A 130 -2.67 34.83 -11.29
CA CYS A 130 -1.67 33.77 -11.37
C CYS A 130 -2.18 32.51 -10.66
N ILE A 131 -1.58 31.38 -11.01
CA ILE A 131 -1.74 30.15 -10.23
C ILE A 131 -0.70 30.23 -9.09
N LEU A 132 -1.18 30.31 -7.85
CA LEU A 132 -0.31 30.51 -6.70
C LEU A 132 0.12 29.16 -6.09
N PRO A 133 1.43 28.85 -6.02
CA PRO A 133 1.90 27.64 -5.36
C PRO A 133 1.78 27.77 -3.83
N VAL A 134 1.28 26.71 -3.20
CA VAL A 134 1.19 26.57 -1.74
C VAL A 134 2.13 25.47 -1.29
N TYR A 135 3.16 25.85 -0.55
CA TYR A 135 4.18 24.95 -0.02
C TYR A 135 3.84 24.46 1.39
N ARG A 136 4.43 23.33 1.76
CA ARG A 136 4.44 22.87 3.15
C ARG A 136 5.05 23.94 4.06
N ALA A 137 4.43 24.17 5.21
CA ALA A 137 4.93 25.13 6.18
C ALA A 137 6.29 24.70 6.74
N VAL A 138 7.29 25.59 6.63
CA VAL A 138 8.60 25.42 7.27
C VAL A 138 8.66 26.31 8.49
N LYS A 139 8.91 25.72 9.67
CA LYS A 139 8.96 26.45 10.94
C LYS A 139 9.98 27.60 10.83
N GLY A 140 9.57 28.82 11.19
CA GLY A 140 10.44 30.00 11.12
C GLY A 140 10.57 30.65 9.73
N ILE A 141 9.93 30.10 8.69
CA ILE A 141 9.92 30.69 7.34
C ILE A 141 8.48 31.00 6.90
N PRO A 142 8.10 32.29 6.78
CA PRO A 142 6.80 32.68 6.26
C PRO A 142 6.63 32.25 4.79
N ALA A 143 5.42 31.84 4.40
CA ALA A 143 5.12 31.35 3.04
C ALA A 143 5.45 32.35 1.93
N LYS A 144 5.32 33.66 2.19
CA LYS A 144 5.73 34.72 1.24
C LYS A 144 7.24 34.70 1.02
N SER A 145 8.02 34.69 2.11
CA SER A 145 9.48 34.63 2.04
C SER A 145 9.98 33.34 1.39
N PHE A 146 9.31 32.21 1.62
CA PHE A 146 9.64 30.95 0.95
C PHE A 146 9.47 31.05 -0.57
N ARG A 147 8.38 31.66 -1.05
CA ARG A 147 8.16 31.91 -2.49
C ARG A 147 9.23 32.81 -3.10
N GLU A 148 9.61 33.87 -2.40
CA GLU A 148 10.68 34.77 -2.85
C GLU A 148 12.05 34.06 -2.94
N MET A 149 12.37 33.18 -1.97
CA MET A 149 13.56 32.34 -2.02
C MET A 149 13.51 31.37 -3.22
N MET A 150 12.35 30.76 -3.47
CA MET A 150 12.16 29.85 -4.61
C MET A 150 12.32 30.55 -5.95
N GLN A 151 11.78 31.77 -6.10
CA GLN A 151 11.96 32.56 -7.32
C GLN A 151 13.44 32.82 -7.62
N GLN A 152 14.23 33.19 -6.59
CA GLN A 152 15.68 33.35 -6.73
C GLN A 152 16.38 32.01 -7.07
N ALA A 153 15.97 30.92 -6.44
CA ALA A 153 16.52 29.60 -6.72
C ALA A 153 16.31 29.18 -8.18
N LEU A 154 15.15 29.51 -8.76
CA LEU A 154 14.80 29.19 -10.15
C LEU A 154 15.65 29.95 -11.18
N GLU A 155 16.33 31.03 -10.82
CA GLU A 155 17.30 31.69 -11.70
C GLU A 155 18.50 30.80 -12.00
N GLN A 156 18.77 29.82 -11.14
CA GLN A 156 19.92 28.92 -11.20
C GLN A 156 19.54 27.49 -11.62
N VAL A 157 18.29 27.27 -12.06
CA VAL A 157 17.78 25.93 -12.37
C VAL A 157 18.57 25.25 -13.49
N ASP A 158 19.01 26.00 -14.50
CA ASP A 158 19.70 25.45 -15.66
C ASP A 158 21.08 24.89 -15.29
N ASP A 159 21.76 25.50 -14.31
CA ASP A 159 23.04 25.02 -13.79
C ASP A 159 22.88 23.90 -12.75
N CYS A 160 21.83 23.97 -11.93
CA CYS A 160 21.63 23.05 -10.80
C CYS A 160 20.90 21.77 -11.15
N CYS A 161 20.11 21.78 -12.22
CA CYS A 161 19.25 20.70 -12.66
C CYS A 161 19.44 20.46 -14.17
N PRO A 162 20.63 19.95 -14.58
CA PRO A 162 20.87 19.60 -15.97
C PRO A 162 19.91 18.49 -16.41
N GLU A 163 19.66 18.41 -17.72
CA GLU A 163 18.76 17.38 -18.26
C GLU A 163 19.27 15.97 -17.92
N THR A 164 18.39 15.20 -17.29
CA THR A 164 18.63 13.87 -16.75
C THR A 164 18.21 12.77 -17.72
N LEU A 165 17.20 13.03 -18.57
CA LEU A 165 16.65 12.05 -19.48
C LEU A 165 17.29 12.18 -20.88
N PRO A 166 17.65 11.06 -21.53
CA PRO A 166 18.03 11.05 -22.94
C PRO A 166 16.98 11.71 -23.84
N ASN A 167 17.42 12.47 -24.85
CA ASN A 167 16.55 13.18 -25.78
C ASN A 167 15.54 12.26 -26.47
N ASP A 168 15.95 11.05 -26.85
CA ASP A 168 15.06 10.07 -27.50
C ASP A 168 13.91 9.61 -26.60
N LEU A 169 14.15 9.49 -25.29
CA LEU A 169 13.10 9.17 -24.33
C LEU A 169 12.13 10.33 -24.19
N ARG A 170 12.65 11.57 -24.08
CA ARG A 170 11.80 12.76 -24.02
C ARG A 170 10.89 12.89 -25.22
N ILE A 171 11.42 12.74 -26.44
CA ILE A 171 10.64 12.84 -27.68
C ILE A 171 9.59 11.72 -27.73
N ARG A 172 9.96 10.48 -27.42
CA ARG A 172 9.05 9.33 -27.46
C ARG A 172 7.87 9.47 -26.52
N TYR A 173 8.11 9.92 -25.29
CA TYR A 173 7.07 10.03 -24.26
C TYR A 173 6.45 11.44 -24.20
N GLN A 174 6.79 12.32 -25.15
CA GLN A 174 6.30 13.70 -25.23
C GLN A 174 6.53 14.49 -23.93
N LEU A 175 7.71 14.34 -23.36
CA LEU A 175 8.09 14.95 -22.09
C LEU A 175 8.80 16.29 -22.34
N CYS A 176 8.41 17.31 -21.57
CA CYS A 176 9.07 18.61 -21.59
C CYS A 176 10.48 18.55 -20.96
N GLU A 177 11.24 19.63 -21.11
CA GLU A 177 12.58 19.76 -20.54
C GLU A 177 12.54 19.86 -19.01
N LEU A 178 13.58 19.38 -18.31
CA LEU A 178 13.61 19.41 -16.84
C LEU A 178 13.52 20.83 -16.29
N ASN A 179 14.26 21.77 -16.85
CA ASN A 179 14.25 23.18 -16.44
C ASN A 179 12.85 23.81 -16.60
N PHE A 180 12.17 23.54 -17.72
CA PHE A 180 10.80 23.96 -17.96
C PHE A 180 9.86 23.34 -16.93
N ALA A 181 9.99 22.03 -16.68
CA ALA A 181 9.15 21.32 -15.73
C ALA A 181 9.29 21.88 -14.31
N ILE A 182 10.51 22.12 -13.82
CA ILE A 182 10.74 22.71 -12.49
C ILE A 182 10.13 24.11 -12.41
N ARG A 183 10.39 24.98 -13.41
CA ARG A 183 9.84 26.34 -13.45
C ARG A 183 8.31 26.34 -13.40
N GLN A 184 7.67 25.52 -14.23
CA GLN A 184 6.22 25.45 -14.31
C GLN A 184 5.58 24.68 -13.13
N ALA A 185 6.29 23.77 -12.48
CA ALA A 185 5.82 23.16 -11.25
C ALA A 185 5.81 24.18 -10.09
N HIS A 186 6.75 25.12 -10.03
CA HIS A 186 6.73 26.15 -8.99
C HIS A 186 5.81 27.33 -9.35
N PHE A 187 5.92 27.88 -10.55
CA PHE A 187 5.17 29.04 -10.99
C PHE A 187 4.59 28.79 -12.39
N PRO A 188 3.48 28.03 -12.48
CA PRO A 188 2.88 27.72 -13.77
C PRO A 188 2.25 28.95 -14.40
N LEU A 189 2.47 29.11 -15.70
CA LEU A 189 1.82 30.15 -16.51
C LEU A 189 0.33 29.84 -16.74
N ASN A 190 -0.01 28.55 -16.82
CA ASN A 190 -1.37 28.07 -17.00
C ASN A 190 -1.48 26.60 -16.53
N VAL A 191 -2.71 26.09 -16.47
CA VAL A 191 -3.01 24.73 -15.99
C VAL A 191 -2.38 23.66 -16.89
N GLU A 192 -2.32 23.88 -18.21
CA GLU A 192 -1.72 22.92 -19.15
C GLU A 192 -0.21 22.78 -18.95
N ASN A 193 0.50 23.89 -18.74
CA ASN A 193 1.94 23.86 -18.43
C ASN A 193 2.21 23.16 -17.10
N LEU A 194 1.37 23.39 -16.08
CA LEU A 194 1.46 22.67 -14.81
C LEU A 194 1.28 21.15 -15.04
N ARG A 195 0.31 20.76 -15.86
CA ARG A 195 0.06 19.36 -16.21
C ARG A 195 1.27 18.72 -16.90
N LEU A 196 1.87 19.40 -17.88
CA LEU A 196 3.07 18.92 -18.58
C LEU A 196 4.25 18.77 -17.61
N ALA A 197 4.46 19.75 -16.74
CA ALA A 197 5.50 19.72 -15.72
C ALA A 197 5.34 18.55 -14.75
N ARG A 198 4.13 18.37 -14.19
CA ARG A 198 3.80 17.24 -13.31
C ARG A 198 4.07 15.92 -14.00
N ARG A 199 3.62 15.75 -15.24
CA ARG A 199 3.85 14.52 -16.03
C ARG A 199 5.35 14.21 -16.19
N ARG A 200 6.15 15.22 -16.55
CA ARG A 200 7.61 15.07 -16.73
C ARG A 200 8.32 14.68 -15.43
N LEU A 201 8.01 15.34 -14.32
CA LEU A 201 8.64 15.07 -13.02
C LEU A 201 8.20 13.70 -12.47
N ALA A 202 6.91 13.38 -12.60
CA ALA A 202 6.38 12.07 -12.22
C ALA A 202 7.05 10.95 -13.03
N PHE A 203 7.05 11.05 -14.37
CA PHE A 203 7.65 10.02 -15.23
C PHE A 203 9.12 9.78 -14.90
N GLU A 204 9.92 10.85 -14.76
CA GLU A 204 11.32 10.73 -14.39
C GLU A 204 11.49 10.01 -13.05
N GLN A 205 10.76 10.42 -12.01
CA GLN A 205 10.88 9.78 -10.70
C GLN A 205 10.54 8.30 -10.77
N MET A 206 9.48 7.93 -11.50
CA MET A 206 9.11 6.53 -11.70
C MET A 206 10.18 5.76 -12.50
N LEU A 207 10.78 6.38 -13.52
CA LEU A 207 11.84 5.77 -14.32
C LEU A 207 13.11 5.55 -13.49
N MET A 208 13.57 6.56 -12.76
CA MET A 208 14.74 6.49 -11.88
C MET A 208 14.54 5.42 -10.80
N TYR A 209 13.33 5.33 -10.26
CA TYR A 209 12.96 4.29 -9.32
C TYR A 209 13.06 2.88 -9.93
N GLN A 210 12.47 2.66 -11.12
CA GLN A 210 12.56 1.37 -11.83
C GLN A 210 14.00 1.00 -12.21
N ALA A 211 14.84 1.98 -12.50
CA ALA A 211 16.26 1.79 -12.76
C ALA A 211 17.03 1.40 -11.48
N ALA A 212 16.80 2.10 -10.36
CA ALA A 212 17.38 1.77 -9.06
C ALA A 212 17.02 0.33 -8.63
N LEU A 213 15.76 -0.06 -8.78
CA LEU A 213 15.32 -1.44 -8.54
C LEU A 213 16.02 -2.45 -9.46
N GLY A 214 16.25 -2.07 -10.72
CA GLY A 214 17.04 -2.87 -11.66
C GLY A 214 18.45 -3.16 -11.19
N LEU A 215 19.11 -2.14 -10.65
CA LEU A 215 20.48 -2.24 -10.16
C LEU A 215 20.56 -3.10 -8.89
N LEU A 216 19.56 -3.03 -8.01
CA LEU A 216 19.40 -3.98 -6.90
C LEU A 216 19.23 -5.41 -7.41
N ARG A 217 18.39 -5.62 -8.43
CA ARG A 217 18.21 -6.93 -9.08
C ARG A 217 19.45 -7.41 -9.83
N GLY A 218 20.34 -6.51 -10.24
CA GLY A 218 21.59 -6.83 -10.96
C GLY A 218 22.59 -7.64 -10.11
N HIS A 219 22.39 -7.70 -8.80
CA HIS A 219 23.12 -8.58 -7.88
C HIS A 219 22.34 -9.87 -7.58
N LYS A 220 21.65 -10.45 -8.58
CA LYS A 220 21.06 -11.78 -8.43
C LYS A 220 22.18 -12.80 -8.31
N ALA A 221 22.26 -13.47 -7.17
CA ALA A 221 23.20 -14.57 -6.95
C ALA A 221 23.00 -15.68 -7.99
N ASP A 222 24.10 -16.35 -8.33
CA ASP A 222 24.05 -17.54 -9.18
C ASP A 222 23.09 -18.57 -8.55
N GLY A 223 22.14 -19.03 -9.36
CA GLY A 223 21.15 -20.01 -8.98
C GLY A 223 21.47 -21.39 -9.51
N THR A 224 20.64 -22.35 -9.13
CA THR A 224 20.77 -23.73 -9.58
C THR A 224 19.75 -24.03 -10.67
N ALA A 225 20.16 -23.95 -11.94
CA ALA A 225 19.29 -24.32 -13.06
C ALA A 225 18.77 -25.77 -12.91
N LEU A 226 17.45 -25.91 -12.80
CA LEU A 226 16.79 -27.21 -12.67
C LEU A 226 16.35 -27.70 -14.06
N PRO A 227 16.70 -28.94 -14.46
CA PRO A 227 16.35 -29.49 -15.77
C PRO A 227 14.87 -29.93 -15.81
N ILE A 228 13.95 -28.99 -15.61
CA ILE A 228 12.50 -29.23 -15.56
C ILE A 228 11.98 -29.44 -16.98
N PRO A 229 11.33 -30.58 -17.29
CA PRO A 229 10.72 -30.81 -18.59
C PRO A 229 9.71 -29.73 -18.99
N PRO A 230 9.55 -29.38 -20.28
CA PRO A 230 8.57 -28.39 -20.74
C PRO A 230 7.13 -28.68 -20.32
N ASP A 231 6.75 -29.97 -20.27
CA ASP A 231 5.41 -30.49 -19.98
C ASP A 231 5.15 -30.73 -18.48
N ALA A 232 6.12 -30.47 -17.60
CA ALA A 232 5.99 -30.71 -16.17
C ALA A 232 4.84 -29.92 -15.50
N PRO A 233 4.58 -28.64 -15.83
CA PRO A 233 3.42 -27.91 -15.30
C PRO A 233 2.09 -28.58 -15.64
N ASP A 234 1.90 -28.99 -16.90
CA ASP A 234 0.67 -29.64 -17.35
C ASP A 234 0.47 -31.00 -16.69
N LYS A 235 1.55 -31.79 -16.55
CA LYS A 235 1.52 -33.07 -15.82
C LYS A 235 1.11 -32.89 -14.37
N PHE A 236 1.60 -31.85 -13.69
CA PHE A 236 1.18 -31.54 -12.32
C PHE A 236 -0.31 -31.19 -12.25
N TRP A 237 -0.83 -30.39 -13.18
CA TRP A 237 -2.26 -30.07 -13.18
C TRP A 237 -3.15 -31.29 -13.41
N GLN A 238 -2.70 -32.29 -14.16
CA GLN A 238 -3.43 -33.53 -14.40
C GLN A 238 -3.55 -34.44 -13.16
N THR A 239 -2.71 -34.24 -12.14
CA THR A 239 -2.78 -35.04 -10.90
C THR A 239 -3.77 -34.45 -9.89
N LEU A 240 -4.20 -33.21 -10.08
CA LEU A 240 -5.12 -32.54 -9.16
C LEU A 240 -6.59 -32.89 -9.48
N PRO A 241 -7.46 -32.94 -8.45
CA PRO A 241 -8.87 -33.26 -8.63
C PRO A 241 -9.70 -32.11 -9.23
N PHE A 242 -9.07 -31.01 -9.63
CA PHE A 242 -9.71 -29.82 -10.18
C PHE A 242 -8.87 -29.21 -11.31
N PRO A 243 -9.51 -28.59 -12.32
CA PRO A 243 -8.78 -27.90 -13.37
C PRO A 243 -8.22 -26.56 -12.87
N PRO A 244 -7.02 -26.15 -13.34
CA PRO A 244 -6.48 -24.83 -13.05
C PRO A 244 -7.20 -23.72 -13.81
N THR A 245 -7.14 -22.51 -13.27
CA THR A 245 -7.51 -21.28 -13.98
C THR A 245 -6.45 -20.90 -15.02
N GLY A 246 -6.78 -20.00 -15.95
CA GLY A 246 -5.82 -19.46 -16.93
C GLY A 246 -4.68 -18.72 -16.24
N ALA A 247 -5.01 -17.94 -15.19
CA ALA A 247 -4.01 -17.26 -14.37
C ALA A 247 -3.07 -18.25 -13.66
N GLN A 248 -3.59 -19.35 -13.10
CA GLN A 248 -2.77 -20.37 -12.45
C GLN A 248 -1.83 -21.07 -13.44
N LYS A 249 -2.30 -21.42 -14.64
CA LYS A 249 -1.45 -22.01 -15.70
C LYS A 249 -0.28 -21.09 -16.05
N ARG A 250 -0.60 -19.83 -16.38
CA ARG A 250 0.41 -18.81 -16.71
C ARG A 250 1.44 -18.64 -15.60
N VAL A 251 1.01 -18.54 -14.35
CA VAL A 251 1.94 -18.33 -13.23
C VAL A 251 2.81 -19.56 -12.98
N LEU A 252 2.29 -20.77 -13.12
CA LEU A 252 3.12 -21.97 -12.97
C LEU A 252 4.15 -22.11 -14.10
N GLU A 253 3.79 -21.72 -15.33
CA GLU A 253 4.73 -21.63 -16.45
C GLU A 253 5.84 -20.59 -16.22
N GLU A 254 5.48 -19.41 -15.69
CA GLU A 254 6.44 -18.36 -15.31
C GLU A 254 7.43 -18.87 -14.24
N ILE A 255 6.93 -19.60 -13.23
CA ILE A 255 7.78 -20.24 -12.20
C ILE A 255 8.68 -21.30 -12.83
N ALA A 256 8.15 -22.19 -13.67
CA ALA A 256 8.93 -23.23 -14.32
C ALA A 256 10.02 -22.66 -15.24
N ALA A 257 9.74 -21.54 -15.93
CA ALA A 257 10.72 -20.84 -16.74
C ALA A 257 11.89 -20.30 -15.89
N ASP A 258 11.60 -19.67 -14.75
CA ASP A 258 12.65 -19.16 -13.86
C ASP A 258 13.46 -20.26 -13.18
N LEU A 259 12.82 -21.38 -12.80
CA LEU A 259 13.51 -22.54 -12.22
C LEU A 259 14.50 -23.19 -13.20
N ARG A 260 14.31 -23.03 -14.51
CA ARG A 260 15.25 -23.51 -15.54
C ARG A 260 16.44 -22.58 -15.75
N CYS A 261 16.42 -21.36 -15.22
CA CYS A 261 17.50 -20.40 -15.40
C CYS A 261 18.66 -20.64 -14.42
N ASP A 262 19.85 -20.20 -14.82
CA ASP A 262 21.08 -20.20 -14.03
C ASP A 262 21.16 -19.08 -12.96
N ARG A 263 20.12 -18.24 -12.87
CA ARG A 263 19.94 -17.21 -11.86
C ARG A 263 18.97 -17.67 -10.77
N ALA A 264 19.21 -17.31 -9.52
CA ALA A 264 18.25 -17.60 -8.45
C ALA A 264 16.92 -16.86 -8.73
N MET A 265 15.82 -17.61 -8.71
CA MET A 265 14.47 -17.05 -8.82
C MET A 265 14.18 -16.27 -7.54
N SER A 266 13.57 -15.10 -7.66
CA SER A 266 13.04 -14.35 -6.53
C SER A 266 11.70 -13.78 -6.97
N ARG A 267 10.61 -14.50 -6.66
CA ARG A 267 9.29 -14.24 -7.23
C ARG A 267 8.22 -14.09 -6.16
N LEU A 268 7.39 -13.05 -6.28
CA LEU A 268 6.19 -12.83 -5.50
C LEU A 268 4.96 -13.29 -6.29
N VAL A 269 4.31 -14.34 -5.83
CA VAL A 269 2.98 -14.76 -6.30
C VAL A 269 1.94 -14.11 -5.42
N GLN A 270 1.16 -13.24 -6.03
CA GLN A 270 0.10 -12.50 -5.35
C GLN A 270 -1.24 -12.83 -6.00
N GLY A 271 -2.27 -12.92 -5.18
CA GLY A 271 -3.64 -13.07 -5.66
C GLY A 271 -4.60 -13.04 -4.49
N ASP A 272 -5.88 -13.03 -4.78
CA ASP A 272 -6.90 -12.96 -3.74
C ASP A 272 -6.87 -14.19 -2.81
N VAL A 273 -7.40 -14.05 -1.59
CA VAL A 273 -7.53 -15.16 -0.63
C VAL A 273 -8.34 -16.27 -1.29
N GLY A 274 -7.77 -17.47 -1.40
CA GLY A 274 -8.42 -18.63 -2.02
C GLY A 274 -8.35 -18.69 -3.56
N CYS A 275 -7.49 -17.90 -4.21
CA CYS A 275 -7.21 -18.07 -5.65
C CYS A 275 -6.30 -19.29 -5.99
N GLY A 276 -5.99 -20.15 -5.02
CA GLY A 276 -5.20 -21.36 -5.23
C GLY A 276 -3.67 -21.18 -5.23
N LYS A 277 -3.14 -20.14 -4.58
CA LYS A 277 -1.68 -19.91 -4.45
C LYS A 277 -0.92 -21.13 -3.92
N THR A 278 -1.50 -21.84 -2.94
CA THR A 278 -0.89 -23.07 -2.38
C THR A 278 -0.70 -24.16 -3.43
N ALA A 279 -1.61 -24.30 -4.40
CA ALA A 279 -1.45 -25.27 -5.50
C ALA A 279 -0.25 -24.90 -6.40
N LEU A 280 -0.02 -23.59 -6.64
CA LEU A 280 1.16 -23.12 -7.38
C LEU A 280 2.45 -23.42 -6.62
N ALA A 281 2.47 -23.20 -5.30
CA ALA A 281 3.61 -23.57 -4.47
C ALA A 281 3.90 -25.08 -4.50
N PHE A 282 2.86 -25.91 -4.42
CA PHE A 282 3.01 -27.37 -4.51
C PHE A 282 3.48 -27.82 -5.89
N GLY A 283 3.03 -27.17 -6.96
CA GLY A 283 3.54 -27.42 -8.32
C GLY A 283 5.03 -27.08 -8.43
N ALA A 284 5.45 -25.94 -7.88
CA ALA A 284 6.87 -25.56 -7.82
C ALA A 284 7.71 -26.58 -7.03
N ILE A 285 7.24 -26.98 -5.85
CA ILE A 285 7.85 -28.02 -5.02
C ILE A 285 7.97 -29.34 -5.78
N ALA A 286 6.90 -29.79 -6.42
CA ALA A 286 6.88 -31.05 -7.18
C ALA A 286 7.91 -31.06 -8.30
N MET A 287 8.00 -29.98 -9.08
CA MET A 287 8.99 -29.85 -10.14
C MET A 287 10.43 -29.82 -9.60
N THR A 288 10.67 -29.13 -8.48
CA THR A 288 11.99 -29.11 -7.83
C THR A 288 12.40 -30.50 -7.31
N CYS A 289 11.48 -31.20 -6.64
CA CYS A 289 11.73 -32.54 -6.10
C CYS A 289 11.94 -33.58 -7.20
N ALA A 290 11.22 -33.48 -8.32
CA ALA A 290 11.42 -34.35 -9.49
C ALA A 290 12.84 -34.22 -10.10
N CYS A 291 13.52 -33.09 -9.89
CA CYS A 291 14.91 -32.89 -10.31
C CYS A 291 15.95 -33.37 -9.28
N GLY A 292 15.53 -34.01 -8.18
CA GLY A 292 16.43 -34.50 -7.13
C GLY A 292 16.89 -33.44 -6.13
N TYR A 293 16.18 -32.31 -6.04
CA TYR A 293 16.42 -31.25 -5.06
C TYR A 293 15.34 -31.25 -3.98
N GLN A 294 15.68 -30.76 -2.80
CA GLN A 294 14.73 -30.54 -1.72
C GLN A 294 14.07 -29.17 -1.85
N ALA A 295 12.84 -29.08 -1.36
CA ALA A 295 12.13 -27.82 -1.21
C ALA A 295 11.68 -27.62 0.25
N ALA A 296 11.67 -26.37 0.70
CA ALA A 296 11.18 -26.00 2.02
C ALA A 296 10.04 -24.99 1.90
N MET A 297 8.95 -25.18 2.65
CA MET A 297 7.83 -24.24 2.70
C MET A 297 7.60 -23.76 4.13
N MET A 298 7.74 -22.45 4.32
CA MET A 298 7.60 -21.78 5.60
C MET A 298 6.24 -21.11 5.73
N ALA A 299 5.59 -21.33 6.87
CA ALA A 299 4.35 -20.69 7.28
C ALA A 299 4.54 -19.79 8.52
N PRO A 300 3.67 -18.78 8.72
CA PRO A 300 3.77 -17.83 9.83
C PRO A 300 3.43 -18.44 11.18
N THR A 301 2.63 -19.50 11.22
CA THR A 301 2.23 -20.20 12.44
C THR A 301 2.37 -21.70 12.28
N GLU A 302 2.51 -22.40 13.41
CA GLU A 302 2.58 -23.85 13.42
C GLU A 302 1.28 -24.49 12.92
N ILE A 303 0.14 -23.83 13.12
CA ILE A 303 -1.18 -24.29 12.64
C ILE A 303 -1.19 -24.30 11.10
N LEU A 304 -0.78 -23.21 10.47
CA LEU A 304 -0.65 -23.14 9.01
C LEU A 304 0.40 -24.12 8.48
N ALA A 305 1.54 -24.27 9.17
CA ALA A 305 2.57 -25.23 8.78
C ALA A 305 2.05 -26.67 8.77
N ARG A 306 1.26 -27.05 9.80
CA ARG A 306 0.59 -28.37 9.85
C ARG A 306 -0.44 -28.53 8.74
N GLN A 307 -1.25 -27.51 8.46
CA GLN A 307 -2.24 -27.57 7.39
C GLN A 307 -1.59 -27.73 6.01
N HIS A 308 -0.52 -26.99 5.74
CA HIS A 308 0.26 -27.14 4.52
C HIS A 308 0.90 -28.52 4.42
N TYR A 309 1.46 -29.03 5.52
CA TYR A 309 2.01 -30.38 5.59
C TYR A 309 0.96 -31.45 5.26
N GLU A 310 -0.21 -31.45 5.89
CA GLU A 310 -1.26 -32.44 5.62
C GLU A 310 -1.79 -32.34 4.17
N SER A 311 -1.97 -31.11 3.67
CA SER A 311 -2.40 -30.88 2.29
C SER A 311 -1.35 -31.34 1.27
N ALA A 312 -0.08 -31.05 1.55
CA ALA A 312 1.05 -31.47 0.74
C ALA A 312 1.20 -32.98 0.76
N LYS A 313 1.03 -33.63 1.92
CA LYS A 313 1.07 -35.09 2.05
C LYS A 313 0.07 -35.75 1.10
N ALA A 314 -1.18 -35.27 1.12
CA ALA A 314 -2.23 -35.78 0.25
C ALA A 314 -1.97 -35.58 -1.25
N MET A 315 -1.25 -34.52 -1.65
CA MET A 315 -1.01 -34.17 -3.05
C MET A 315 0.34 -34.64 -3.60
N LEU A 316 1.40 -34.68 -2.79
CA LEU A 316 2.78 -34.89 -3.20
C LEU A 316 3.29 -36.32 -2.92
N GLU A 317 2.83 -36.99 -1.85
CA GLU A 317 3.22 -38.39 -1.61
C GLU A 317 2.79 -39.34 -2.73
N PRO A 318 1.62 -39.19 -3.38
CA PRO A 318 1.27 -39.99 -4.56
C PRO A 318 2.23 -39.81 -5.76
N LEU A 319 3.01 -38.72 -5.76
CA LEU A 319 4.04 -38.45 -6.77
C LEU A 319 5.42 -39.00 -6.36
N GLY A 320 5.52 -39.69 -5.23
CA GLY A 320 6.78 -40.22 -4.69
C GLY A 320 7.62 -39.19 -3.93
N ILE A 321 7.03 -38.08 -3.49
CA ILE A 321 7.71 -37.01 -2.75
C ILE A 321 7.40 -37.16 -1.26
N HIS A 322 8.40 -37.53 -0.46
CA HIS A 322 8.25 -37.63 0.98
C HIS A 322 8.24 -36.25 1.64
N CYS A 323 7.17 -36.00 2.40
CA CYS A 323 6.94 -34.75 3.08
C CYS A 323 7.34 -34.86 4.57
N GLY A 324 8.04 -33.84 5.08
CA GLY A 324 8.41 -33.71 6.49
C GLY A 324 7.82 -32.46 7.14
N LEU A 325 7.65 -32.49 8.47
CA LEU A 325 7.21 -31.36 9.28
C LEU A 325 8.29 -30.96 10.28
N LEU A 326 8.63 -29.67 10.34
CA LEU A 326 9.57 -29.11 11.32
C LEU A 326 9.05 -27.80 11.94
N ILE A 327 8.59 -27.88 13.19
CA ILE A 327 8.03 -26.74 13.93
C ILE A 327 8.66 -26.61 15.33
N GLY A 328 8.38 -25.49 16.00
CA GLY A 328 8.98 -25.15 17.30
C GLY A 328 8.54 -26.07 18.42
N SER A 329 7.25 -26.40 18.48
CA SER A 329 6.61 -27.23 19.52
C SER A 329 6.94 -28.73 19.47
N MET A 330 7.74 -29.20 18.52
CA MET A 330 8.12 -30.61 18.45
C MET A 330 8.93 -31.04 19.67
N ARG A 331 8.66 -32.26 20.16
CA ARG A 331 9.48 -32.88 21.21
C ARG A 331 10.94 -32.99 20.75
N PRO A 332 11.92 -32.83 21.65
CA PRO A 332 13.34 -32.80 21.27
C PRO A 332 13.80 -34.00 20.43
N LYS A 333 13.34 -35.21 20.75
CA LYS A 333 13.65 -36.43 19.99
C LYS A 333 13.12 -36.37 18.55
N ALA A 334 11.82 -36.10 18.38
CA ALA A 334 11.19 -35.99 17.06
C ALA A 334 11.78 -34.85 16.22
N LYS A 335 12.14 -33.73 16.86
CA LYS A 335 12.80 -32.60 16.19
C LYS A 335 14.18 -32.98 15.66
N ARG A 336 14.96 -33.75 16.42
CA ARG A 336 16.27 -34.26 16.01
C ARG A 336 16.14 -35.25 14.86
N GLU A 337 15.21 -36.20 14.95
CA GLU A 337 14.93 -37.16 13.87
C GLU A 337 14.53 -36.44 12.58
N ALA A 338 13.66 -35.42 12.68
CA ALA A 338 13.29 -34.61 11.52
C ALA A 338 14.47 -33.81 10.92
N GLN A 339 15.38 -33.30 11.76
CA GLN A 339 16.59 -32.62 11.30
C GLN A 339 17.55 -33.58 10.59
N GLU A 340 17.72 -34.80 11.11
CA GLU A 340 18.54 -35.84 10.48
C GLU A 340 17.94 -36.27 9.13
N ALA A 341 16.61 -36.44 9.05
CA ALA A 341 15.86 -36.72 7.82
C ALA A 341 15.91 -35.57 6.78
N CYS A 342 16.07 -34.33 7.22
CA CYS A 342 16.32 -33.20 6.31
C CYS A 342 17.75 -33.25 5.74
N ALA A 343 18.73 -33.53 6.60
CA ALA A 343 20.15 -33.51 6.25
C ALA A 343 20.57 -34.68 5.35
N ASN A 344 19.96 -35.84 5.52
CA ASN A 344 20.23 -37.04 4.71
C ASN A 344 19.42 -37.09 3.40
N GLY A 345 18.46 -36.17 3.20
CA GLY A 345 17.63 -36.11 1.99
C GLY A 345 16.40 -37.02 2.00
N GLU A 346 16.06 -37.64 3.14
CA GLU A 346 14.87 -38.47 3.29
C GLU A 346 13.58 -37.68 3.06
N TYR A 347 13.52 -36.44 3.59
CA TYR A 347 12.44 -35.51 3.25
C TYR A 347 12.78 -34.70 2.00
N GLN A 348 12.06 -34.91 0.90
CA GLN A 348 12.21 -34.09 -0.29
C GLN A 348 11.47 -32.74 -0.17
N ALA A 349 10.34 -32.70 0.54
CA ALA A 349 9.60 -31.48 0.82
C ALA A 349 9.44 -31.27 2.33
N VAL A 350 9.89 -30.13 2.87
CA VAL A 350 9.84 -29.85 4.32
C VAL A 350 8.94 -28.65 4.61
N PHE A 351 7.95 -28.84 5.48
CA PHE A 351 6.99 -27.81 5.88
C PHE A 351 7.24 -27.38 7.32
N GLY A 352 7.12 -26.10 7.63
CA GLY A 352 7.48 -25.64 8.96
C GLY A 352 7.31 -24.16 9.20
N THR A 353 7.78 -23.72 10.36
CA THR A 353 7.86 -22.29 10.72
C THR A 353 9.29 -21.79 10.55
N HIS A 354 9.65 -20.65 11.18
CA HIS A 354 11.02 -20.15 11.26
C HIS A 354 12.04 -21.19 11.78
N ALA A 355 11.60 -22.31 12.35
CA ALA A 355 12.45 -23.44 12.68
C ALA A 355 13.27 -23.96 11.46
N LEU A 356 12.71 -23.90 10.24
CA LEU A 356 13.36 -24.37 9.01
C LEU A 356 14.65 -23.63 8.64
N ILE A 357 14.76 -22.37 9.08
CA ILE A 357 15.89 -21.48 8.74
C ILE A 357 16.93 -21.41 9.86
N SER A 358 16.67 -22.03 11.01
CA SER A 358 17.61 -22.06 12.14
C SER A 358 18.94 -22.70 11.76
N GLU A 359 20.06 -22.24 12.34
CA GLU A 359 21.41 -22.74 12.03
C GLU A 359 21.57 -24.26 12.16
N LYS A 360 20.78 -24.89 13.03
CA LYS A 360 20.83 -26.34 13.31
C LYS A 360 20.22 -27.21 12.21
N VAL A 361 19.54 -26.63 11.22
CA VAL A 361 18.90 -27.37 10.13
C VAL A 361 19.79 -27.35 8.91
N ALA A 362 20.30 -28.53 8.54
CA ALA A 362 21.02 -28.78 7.29
C ALA A 362 20.09 -29.47 6.29
N TYR A 363 20.29 -29.17 5.00
CA TYR A 363 19.62 -29.82 3.89
C TYR A 363 20.67 -30.55 3.05
N HIS A 364 20.30 -31.66 2.45
CA HIS A 364 21.13 -32.37 1.49
C HIS A 364 21.35 -31.53 0.22
N ARG A 365 20.26 -31.08 -0.41
CA ARG A 365 20.29 -30.30 -1.66
C ARG A 365 19.09 -29.35 -1.77
N LEU A 366 19.08 -28.24 -1.03
CA LEU A 366 17.97 -27.28 -1.08
C LEU A 366 17.97 -26.50 -2.42
N GLY A 367 16.90 -26.65 -3.20
CA GLY A 367 16.72 -25.99 -4.49
C GLY A 367 15.64 -24.90 -4.50
N LEU A 368 14.62 -25.00 -3.63
CA LEU A 368 13.50 -24.06 -3.58
C LEU A 368 13.10 -23.76 -2.14
N VAL A 369 12.82 -22.49 -1.85
CA VAL A 369 12.18 -22.03 -0.63
C VAL A 369 10.90 -21.29 -0.96
N VAL A 370 9.80 -21.71 -0.34
CA VAL A 370 8.49 -21.06 -0.42
C VAL A 370 8.17 -20.38 0.91
N THR A 371 7.70 -19.14 0.89
CA THR A 371 7.23 -18.44 2.10
C THR A 371 5.78 -18.00 1.94
N ASP A 372 4.94 -18.28 2.94
CA ASP A 372 3.54 -17.89 2.97
C ASP A 372 3.31 -16.66 3.88
N GLU A 373 2.56 -15.67 3.39
CA GLU A 373 2.21 -14.39 4.03
C GLU A 373 3.39 -13.56 4.59
N GLN A 374 4.13 -12.88 3.70
CA GLN A 374 5.37 -12.15 4.02
C GLN A 374 5.22 -10.81 4.80
N HIS A 375 4.14 -10.56 5.52
CA HIS A 375 4.03 -9.31 6.31
C HIS A 375 4.88 -9.32 7.59
N ARG A 376 5.33 -10.50 8.05
CA ARG A 376 6.04 -10.66 9.34
C ARG A 376 7.47 -11.19 9.23
N PHE A 377 7.96 -11.45 8.02
CA PHE A 377 9.28 -12.04 7.80
C PHE A 377 10.24 -11.02 7.23
N GLY A 378 11.23 -10.65 8.05
CA GLY A 378 12.26 -9.66 7.74
C GLY A 378 13.22 -10.12 6.64
N VAL A 379 13.76 -9.15 5.91
CA VAL A 379 14.66 -9.34 4.79
C VAL A 379 15.96 -10.08 5.19
N MET A 380 16.45 -9.86 6.41
CA MET A 380 17.60 -10.56 7.03
C MET A 380 17.51 -12.09 7.07
N GLN A 381 16.32 -12.69 7.06
CA GLN A 381 16.17 -14.15 7.07
C GLN A 381 16.36 -14.78 5.67
N ARG A 382 16.26 -13.96 4.62
CA ARG A 382 16.48 -14.38 3.22
C ARG A 382 17.96 -14.63 2.92
N SER A 383 18.86 -13.84 3.51
CA SER A 383 20.31 -14.04 3.37
C SER A 383 20.78 -15.34 4.04
N THR A 384 20.20 -15.71 5.18
CA THR A 384 20.50 -16.98 5.86
C THR A 384 20.09 -18.20 5.03
N LEU A 385 18.99 -18.10 4.28
CA LEU A 385 18.53 -19.14 3.36
C LEU A 385 19.38 -19.23 2.09
N GLN A 386 19.87 -18.10 1.60
CA GLN A 386 20.79 -18.04 0.46
C GLN A 386 22.09 -18.79 0.74
N GLN A 387 22.57 -18.78 1.99
CA GLN A 387 23.78 -19.49 2.42
C GLN A 387 23.59 -21.02 2.57
N LYS A 388 22.35 -21.53 2.51
CA LYS A 388 22.02 -22.96 2.69
C LYS A 388 21.77 -23.72 1.39
N GLY A 389 22.02 -23.09 0.23
CA GLY A 389 21.91 -23.76 -1.07
C GLY A 389 23.02 -24.79 -1.30
N ALA A 390 22.85 -25.60 -2.35
CA ALA A 390 23.80 -26.67 -2.69
C ALA A 390 25.25 -26.15 -2.78
N ASP A 391 26.16 -26.83 -2.09
CA ASP A 391 27.60 -26.54 -1.99
C ASP A 391 27.97 -25.14 -1.42
N GLY A 392 27.01 -24.41 -0.82
CA GLY A 392 27.25 -23.10 -0.19
C GLY A 392 27.62 -21.97 -1.17
N THR A 393 27.56 -22.23 -2.48
CA THR A 393 27.97 -21.30 -3.55
C THR A 393 26.81 -20.81 -4.40
N LYS A 394 25.70 -21.56 -4.48
CA LYS A 394 24.51 -21.19 -5.26
C LYS A 394 23.32 -20.95 -4.36
N ALA A 395 22.58 -19.86 -4.60
CA ALA A 395 21.39 -19.55 -3.85
C ALA A 395 20.21 -20.44 -4.30
N PRO A 396 19.37 -20.97 -3.37
CA PRO A 396 18.12 -21.62 -3.72
C PRO A 396 17.15 -20.61 -4.34
N HIS A 397 16.25 -21.11 -5.19
CA HIS A 397 15.14 -20.33 -5.72
C HIS A 397 14.18 -19.92 -4.59
N VAL A 398 13.66 -18.70 -4.64
CA VAL A 398 12.74 -18.15 -3.61
C VAL A 398 11.40 -17.79 -4.25
N LEU A 399 10.33 -18.37 -3.70
CA LEU A 399 8.94 -18.09 -4.03
C LEU A 399 8.24 -17.52 -2.80
N VAL A 400 7.70 -16.32 -2.91
CA VAL A 400 6.93 -15.66 -1.86
C VAL A 400 5.46 -15.67 -2.26
N MET A 401 4.57 -16.03 -1.34
CA MET A 401 3.14 -15.90 -1.52
C MET A 401 2.57 -14.81 -0.61
N SER A 402 1.70 -13.96 -1.17
CA SER A 402 0.96 -12.97 -0.40
C SER A 402 -0.54 -13.10 -0.60
N ALA A 403 -1.26 -13.11 0.53
CA ALA A 403 -2.70 -13.14 0.57
C ALA A 403 -3.32 -11.74 0.44
N THR A 404 -2.59 -10.66 0.75
CA THR A 404 -3.05 -9.29 0.45
C THR A 404 -2.76 -8.98 -1.01
N PRO A 405 -3.78 -8.79 -1.84
CA PRO A 405 -3.57 -8.20 -3.14
C PRO A 405 -3.13 -6.74 -2.95
N ILE A 406 -1.84 -6.45 -3.15
CA ILE A 406 -1.29 -5.10 -3.24
C ILE A 406 -1.34 -4.68 -4.72
N PRO A 407 -1.69 -3.43 -5.07
CA PRO A 407 -1.60 -2.98 -6.46
C PRO A 407 -0.23 -3.34 -7.04
N ARG A 408 -0.17 -3.94 -8.24
CA ARG A 408 1.08 -4.43 -8.85
C ARG A 408 2.22 -3.42 -8.74
N THR A 409 1.84 -2.16 -8.96
CA THR A 409 2.72 -1.02 -8.92
C THR A 409 3.30 -0.78 -7.53
N LEU A 410 2.48 -0.90 -6.49
CA LEU A 410 2.93 -0.82 -5.10
C LEU A 410 3.72 -2.08 -4.69
N ALA A 411 3.39 -3.27 -5.21
CA ALA A 411 4.17 -4.48 -4.96
C ALA A 411 5.58 -4.39 -5.55
N LEU A 412 5.73 -3.85 -6.76
CA LEU A 412 7.04 -3.54 -7.35
C LEU A 412 7.80 -2.49 -6.54
N ILE A 413 7.09 -1.61 -5.84
CA ILE A 413 7.69 -0.59 -4.99
C ILE A 413 8.15 -1.16 -3.64
N LEU A 414 7.30 -1.94 -2.97
CA LEU A 414 7.57 -2.47 -1.63
C LEU A 414 8.53 -3.67 -1.66
N TYR A 415 8.48 -4.46 -2.73
CA TYR A 415 9.22 -5.71 -2.87
C TYR A 415 10.07 -5.70 -4.13
N GLY A 416 10.69 -4.56 -4.43
CA GLY A 416 11.31 -4.28 -5.73
C GLY A 416 12.46 -5.20 -6.14
N ASP A 417 12.92 -6.10 -5.27
CA ASP A 417 13.81 -7.23 -5.56
C ASP A 417 13.11 -8.45 -6.18
N LEU A 418 11.78 -8.54 -6.07
CA LEU A 418 10.97 -9.68 -6.53
C LEU A 418 10.35 -9.44 -7.92
N ASP A 419 10.36 -10.49 -8.74
CA ASP A 419 9.52 -10.57 -9.93
C ASP A 419 8.07 -10.89 -9.52
N VAL A 420 7.08 -10.14 -10.02
CA VAL A 420 5.69 -10.21 -9.52
C VAL A 420 4.81 -10.98 -10.50
N SER A 421 4.18 -12.06 -10.02
CA SER A 421 3.12 -12.81 -10.69
C SER A 421 1.78 -12.54 -10.03
N ILE A 422 0.76 -12.25 -10.83
CA ILE A 422 -0.60 -12.00 -10.35
C ILE A 422 -1.50 -13.17 -10.73
N VAL A 423 -2.24 -13.67 -9.75
CA VAL A 423 -3.35 -14.63 -9.90
C VAL A 423 -4.66 -13.86 -9.69
N ASP A 424 -5.21 -13.36 -10.79
CA ASP A 424 -6.40 -12.50 -10.90
C ASP A 424 -7.70 -13.27 -11.17
N GLU A 425 -7.63 -14.60 -11.29
CA GLU A 425 -8.79 -15.47 -11.50
C GLU A 425 -9.10 -16.30 -10.25
N LEU A 426 -10.39 -16.41 -9.90
CA LEU A 426 -10.87 -17.32 -8.86
C LEU A 426 -11.15 -18.72 -9.42
N PRO A 427 -10.88 -19.80 -8.66
CA PRO A 427 -11.20 -21.16 -9.09
C PRO A 427 -12.70 -21.35 -9.40
N PRO A 428 -13.04 -22.22 -10.37
CA PRO A 428 -14.43 -22.53 -10.68
C PRO A 428 -15.17 -23.13 -9.47
N GLY A 429 -16.42 -22.74 -9.28
CA GLY A 429 -17.29 -23.22 -8.18
C GLY A 429 -17.33 -22.33 -6.94
N ARG A 430 -16.52 -21.26 -6.87
CA ARG A 430 -16.55 -20.31 -5.76
C ARG A 430 -17.58 -19.21 -5.98
N THR A 431 -18.55 -19.10 -5.08
CA THR A 431 -19.53 -18.02 -5.08
C THR A 431 -19.00 -16.79 -4.33
N PRO A 432 -19.13 -15.56 -4.87
CA PRO A 432 -18.74 -14.35 -4.17
C PRO A 432 -19.49 -14.15 -2.84
N VAL A 433 -18.79 -13.64 -1.82
CA VAL A 433 -19.37 -13.41 -0.50
C VAL A 433 -20.29 -12.18 -0.52
N LYS A 434 -21.55 -12.35 -0.14
CA LYS A 434 -22.51 -11.24 -0.06
C LYS A 434 -22.16 -10.35 1.14
N THR A 435 -21.68 -9.14 0.87
CA THR A 435 -21.20 -8.21 1.90
C THR A 435 -22.21 -7.11 2.15
N ARG A 436 -22.55 -6.82 3.41
CA ARG A 436 -23.50 -5.76 3.80
C ARG A 436 -23.01 -4.98 5.01
N VAL A 437 -23.19 -3.66 4.99
CA VAL A 437 -23.06 -2.81 6.19
C VAL A 437 -24.36 -2.88 6.98
N VAL A 438 -24.26 -3.13 8.28
CA VAL A 438 -25.39 -3.27 9.19
C VAL A 438 -25.30 -2.15 10.23
N PRO A 439 -26.29 -1.23 10.31
CA PRO A 439 -26.35 -0.24 11.37
C PRO A 439 -26.74 -0.89 12.70
N GLU A 440 -26.40 -0.23 13.82
CA GLU A 440 -26.62 -0.75 15.18
C GLU A 440 -28.08 -1.15 15.44
N GLU A 441 -29.06 -0.43 14.89
CA GLU A 441 -30.49 -0.74 15.10
C GLU A 441 -30.89 -2.11 14.51
N LYS A 442 -30.13 -2.63 13.54
CA LYS A 442 -30.40 -3.92 12.87
C LYS A 442 -29.56 -5.07 13.43
N ARG A 443 -28.77 -4.84 14.48
CA ARG A 443 -27.88 -5.82 15.11
C ARG A 443 -28.61 -7.11 15.50
N ALA A 444 -29.74 -6.99 16.19
CA ALA A 444 -30.53 -8.15 16.63
C ALA A 444 -31.01 -9.02 15.45
N GLY A 445 -31.43 -8.38 14.34
CA GLY A 445 -31.85 -9.08 13.14
C GLY A 445 -30.70 -9.83 12.44
N MET A 446 -29.50 -9.23 12.44
CA MET A 446 -28.29 -9.87 11.91
C MET A 446 -27.90 -11.11 12.72
N TYR A 447 -27.88 -11.03 14.06
CA TYR A 447 -27.60 -12.20 14.91
C TYR A 447 -28.70 -13.27 14.82
N GLY A 448 -29.96 -12.88 14.61
CA GLY A 448 -31.04 -13.81 14.27
C GLY A 448 -30.79 -14.57 12.97
N PHE A 449 -30.29 -13.90 11.93
CA PHE A 449 -29.87 -14.54 10.68
C PHE A 449 -28.69 -15.49 10.90
N LEU A 450 -27.66 -15.07 11.63
CA LEU A 450 -26.51 -15.92 11.98
C LEU A 450 -26.97 -17.20 12.68
N ARG A 451 -27.88 -17.08 13.65
CA ARG A 451 -28.46 -18.24 14.36
C ARG A 451 -29.14 -19.20 13.39
N GLN A 452 -29.93 -18.69 12.44
CA GLN A 452 -30.61 -19.55 11.45
C GLN A 452 -29.62 -20.31 10.57
N GLU A 453 -28.53 -19.66 10.13
CA GLU A 453 -27.49 -20.32 9.34
C GLU A 453 -26.77 -21.41 10.15
N VAL A 454 -26.48 -21.14 11.42
CA VAL A 454 -25.89 -22.16 12.31
C VAL A 454 -26.83 -23.35 12.52
N LEU A 455 -28.14 -23.11 12.69
CA LEU A 455 -29.12 -24.18 12.84
C LEU A 455 -29.28 -25.05 11.58
N LYS A 456 -28.88 -24.55 10.41
CA LYS A 456 -28.79 -25.36 9.17
C LYS A 456 -27.53 -26.23 9.11
N GLY A 457 -26.66 -26.15 10.13
CA GLY A 457 -25.42 -26.92 10.24
C GLY A 457 -24.18 -26.16 9.77
N HIS A 458 -24.26 -24.85 9.53
CA HIS A 458 -23.11 -24.02 9.19
C HIS A 458 -22.40 -23.45 10.42
N GLN A 459 -21.22 -22.87 10.21
CA GLN A 459 -20.45 -22.21 11.26
C GLN A 459 -20.30 -20.71 10.98
N ALA A 460 -20.04 -19.92 12.02
CA ALA A 460 -19.91 -18.47 11.90
C ALA A 460 -18.71 -17.89 12.68
N TYR A 461 -18.17 -16.79 12.16
CA TYR A 461 -17.16 -15.99 12.82
C TYR A 461 -17.75 -14.66 13.31
N VAL A 462 -17.34 -14.21 14.50
CA VAL A 462 -17.63 -12.88 15.04
C VAL A 462 -16.31 -12.22 15.45
N VAL A 463 -15.92 -11.15 14.76
CA VAL A 463 -14.62 -10.49 14.92
C VAL A 463 -14.80 -9.15 15.62
N CYS A 464 -14.07 -8.95 16.73
CA CYS A 464 -14.09 -7.72 17.54
C CYS A 464 -12.74 -6.99 17.45
N PRO A 465 -12.70 -5.65 17.52
CA PRO A 465 -11.44 -4.89 17.42
C PRO A 465 -10.60 -4.96 18.70
N LEU A 466 -11.21 -5.12 19.89
CA LEU A 466 -10.54 -5.08 21.20
C LEU A 466 -10.72 -6.37 21.99
N VAL A 467 -9.73 -6.68 22.84
CA VAL A 467 -9.70 -7.88 23.69
C VAL A 467 -10.38 -7.63 25.05
N GLU A 468 -10.14 -6.45 25.64
CA GLU A 468 -10.63 -6.01 26.95
C GLU A 468 -11.26 -4.61 26.82
N ASP A 469 -12.18 -4.29 27.73
CA ASP A 469 -12.84 -2.98 27.75
C ASP A 469 -11.79 -1.91 28.10
N SER A 470 -11.70 -0.86 27.28
CA SER A 470 -10.76 0.23 27.53
C SER A 470 -11.47 1.34 28.29
N GLU A 471 -10.95 1.76 29.45
CA GLU A 471 -11.45 2.93 30.20
C GLU A 471 -11.45 4.23 29.38
N MET A 472 -10.72 4.28 28.26
CA MET A 472 -10.64 5.41 27.34
C MET A 472 -11.65 5.33 26.17
N MET A 473 -12.39 4.23 26.01
CA MET A 473 -13.30 4.00 24.88
C MET A 473 -14.62 3.36 25.34
N GLU A 474 -15.57 4.18 25.79
CA GLU A 474 -16.88 3.76 26.30
C GLU A 474 -17.77 3.05 25.25
N ASP A 475 -17.53 3.27 23.95
CA ASP A 475 -18.38 2.79 22.85
C ASP A 475 -17.97 1.43 22.23
N VAL A 476 -16.94 0.74 22.75
CA VAL A 476 -16.41 -0.48 22.13
C VAL A 476 -16.51 -1.67 23.08
N ARG A 477 -17.27 -2.70 22.67
CA ARG A 477 -17.34 -3.96 23.43
C ARG A 477 -16.08 -4.79 23.19
N SER A 478 -15.48 -5.29 24.26
CA SER A 478 -14.45 -6.31 24.17
C SER A 478 -14.95 -7.62 23.54
N ALA A 479 -14.03 -8.43 23.01
CA ALA A 479 -14.33 -9.78 22.52
C ALA A 479 -14.95 -10.65 23.64
N GLN A 480 -14.49 -10.48 24.89
CA GLN A 480 -15.04 -11.16 26.06
C GLN A 480 -16.49 -10.71 26.35
N ALA A 481 -16.74 -9.41 26.45
CA ALA A 481 -18.10 -8.89 26.66
C ALA A 481 -19.06 -9.30 25.54
N THR A 482 -18.58 -9.30 24.29
CA THR A 482 -19.36 -9.74 23.12
C THR A 482 -19.66 -11.24 23.19
N PHE A 483 -18.69 -12.05 23.58
CA PHE A 483 -18.88 -13.49 23.81
C PHE A 483 -19.94 -13.76 24.88
N ASP A 484 -19.82 -13.12 26.04
CA ASP A 484 -20.75 -13.32 27.16
C ASP A 484 -22.16 -12.82 26.82
N ALA A 485 -22.29 -11.69 26.12
CA ALA A 485 -23.57 -11.18 25.64
C ALA A 485 -24.24 -12.15 24.65
N LEU A 486 -23.49 -12.62 23.64
CA LEU A 486 -24.04 -13.50 22.61
C LEU A 486 -24.41 -14.88 23.18
N LYS A 487 -23.55 -15.44 24.04
CA LYS A 487 -23.79 -16.74 24.67
C LYS A 487 -25.02 -16.74 25.57
N ASN A 488 -25.27 -15.64 26.28
CA ASN A 488 -26.42 -15.50 27.18
C ASN A 488 -27.67 -14.91 26.50
N GLY A 489 -27.52 -14.33 25.31
CA GLY A 489 -28.58 -13.67 24.54
C GLY A 489 -28.94 -14.40 23.24
N GLU A 490 -28.63 -13.77 22.11
CA GLU A 490 -29.10 -14.16 20.77
C GLU A 490 -28.62 -15.55 20.32
N LEU A 491 -27.44 -15.97 20.79
CA LEU A 491 -26.83 -17.26 20.46
C LEU A 491 -26.97 -18.29 21.59
N SER A 492 -27.88 -18.05 22.54
CA SER A 492 -28.16 -18.99 23.64
C SER A 492 -28.53 -20.38 23.12
N GLY A 493 -27.87 -21.41 23.68
CA GLY A 493 -28.01 -22.81 23.27
C GLY A 493 -27.10 -23.25 22.11
N LEU A 494 -26.27 -22.37 21.55
CA LEU A 494 -25.25 -22.72 20.56
C LEU A 494 -23.87 -22.92 21.22
N ARG A 495 -22.98 -23.67 20.56
CA ARG A 495 -21.62 -23.91 21.01
C ARG A 495 -20.72 -22.75 20.58
N VAL A 496 -20.63 -21.72 21.41
CA VAL A 496 -19.81 -20.53 21.15
C VAL A 496 -18.43 -20.69 21.79
N GLY A 497 -17.37 -20.42 21.04
CA GLY A 497 -15.98 -20.35 21.53
C GLY A 497 -15.42 -18.93 21.47
N LEU A 498 -14.35 -18.68 22.23
CA LEU A 498 -13.66 -17.39 22.31
C LEU A 498 -12.16 -17.56 22.14
N THR A 499 -11.53 -16.72 21.30
CA THR A 499 -10.07 -16.65 21.21
C THR A 499 -9.54 -15.22 21.00
N TRP A 500 -8.34 -14.91 21.49
CA TRP A 500 -7.71 -13.60 21.30
C TRP A 500 -6.18 -13.66 21.31
N GLY A 501 -5.54 -12.56 20.88
CA GLY A 501 -4.13 -12.60 20.44
C GLY A 501 -3.11 -12.90 21.53
N ALA A 502 -3.38 -12.43 22.74
CA ALA A 502 -2.52 -12.59 23.91
C ALA A 502 -2.73 -13.91 24.67
N GLN A 503 -3.64 -14.80 24.23
CA GLN A 503 -3.83 -16.11 24.85
C GLN A 503 -2.59 -17.00 24.74
N PRO A 504 -2.38 -17.90 25.71
CA PRO A 504 -1.43 -19.00 25.56
C PRO A 504 -1.61 -19.74 24.23
N ALA A 505 -0.51 -20.04 23.55
CA ALA A 505 -0.54 -20.61 22.21
C ALA A 505 -1.29 -21.95 22.12
N ASP A 506 -1.18 -22.78 23.17
CA ASP A 506 -1.81 -24.09 23.26
C ASP A 506 -3.34 -23.98 23.39
N GLU A 507 -3.83 -23.07 24.24
CA GLU A 507 -5.28 -22.80 24.41
C GLU A 507 -5.90 -22.29 23.11
N LYS A 508 -5.24 -21.32 22.46
CA LYS A 508 -5.67 -20.82 21.16
C LYS A 508 -5.71 -21.94 20.12
N ALA A 509 -4.68 -22.77 20.05
CA ALA A 509 -4.63 -23.88 19.09
C ALA A 509 -5.75 -24.89 19.35
N GLN A 510 -6.09 -25.14 20.62
CA GLN A 510 -7.20 -26.02 20.99
C GLN A 510 -8.55 -25.46 20.52
N VAL A 511 -8.89 -24.21 20.86
CA VAL A 511 -10.18 -23.61 20.46
C VAL A 511 -10.32 -23.57 18.93
N LEU A 512 -9.25 -23.21 18.23
CA LEU A 512 -9.23 -23.19 16.76
C LEU A 512 -9.39 -24.59 16.15
N SER A 513 -8.80 -25.62 16.78
CA SER A 513 -8.97 -27.02 16.38
C SER A 513 -10.40 -27.50 16.60
N GLU A 514 -11.00 -27.20 17.74
CA GLU A 514 -12.39 -27.53 18.06
C GLU A 514 -13.37 -26.86 17.09
N PHE A 515 -13.14 -25.59 16.74
CA PHE A 515 -13.93 -24.90 15.73
C PHE A 515 -13.72 -25.52 14.34
N SER A 516 -12.49 -25.80 13.93
CA SER A 516 -12.22 -26.47 12.64
C SER A 516 -12.84 -27.87 12.54
N ALA A 517 -12.98 -28.58 13.65
CA ALA A 517 -13.60 -29.91 13.71
C ALA A 517 -15.13 -29.89 13.73
N GLY A 518 -15.76 -28.70 13.81
CA GLY A 518 -17.21 -28.56 13.93
C GLY A 518 -17.76 -28.79 15.35
N ASN A 519 -16.88 -28.81 16.36
CA ASN A 519 -17.28 -28.92 17.76
C ASN A 519 -17.80 -27.58 18.33
N LEU A 520 -17.46 -26.46 17.67
CA LEU A 520 -17.96 -25.13 17.98
C LEU A 520 -18.72 -24.58 16.76
N ASP A 521 -19.89 -24.00 17.02
CA ASP A 521 -20.76 -23.44 16.00
C ASP A 521 -20.35 -22.01 15.62
N VAL A 522 -19.94 -21.23 16.62
CA VAL A 522 -19.58 -19.81 16.46
C VAL A 522 -18.27 -19.52 17.16
N LEU A 523 -17.34 -18.85 16.47
CA LEU A 523 -16.08 -18.40 17.05
C LEU A 523 -16.08 -16.87 17.18
N VAL A 524 -16.05 -16.39 18.42
CA VAL A 524 -15.81 -14.98 18.75
C VAL A 524 -14.30 -14.77 18.89
N SER A 525 -13.75 -13.77 18.22
CA SER A 525 -12.31 -13.52 18.26
C SER A 525 -11.95 -12.07 17.99
N THR A 526 -10.73 -11.69 18.35
CA THR A 526 -10.09 -10.49 17.77
C THR A 526 -9.41 -10.79 16.42
N THR A 527 -8.54 -9.89 15.93
CA THR A 527 -7.80 -10.00 14.65
C THR A 527 -6.92 -11.25 14.49
N VAL A 528 -6.90 -12.16 15.46
CA VAL A 528 -6.12 -13.41 15.41
C VAL A 528 -6.55 -14.36 14.30
N ILE A 529 -7.81 -14.29 13.86
CA ILE A 529 -8.33 -15.09 12.73
C ILE A 529 -7.64 -14.70 11.41
N GLU A 530 -6.94 -13.56 11.36
CA GLU A 530 -6.09 -13.21 10.21
C GLU A 530 -5.09 -14.32 9.87
N VAL A 531 -4.75 -15.25 10.78
CA VAL A 531 -3.65 -16.23 10.59
C VAL A 531 -4.07 -17.68 10.38
N GLY A 532 -5.11 -17.93 9.56
CA GLY A 532 -5.02 -19.09 8.66
C GLY A 532 -5.91 -20.32 8.86
N VAL A 533 -6.86 -20.36 9.80
CA VAL A 533 -7.68 -21.59 9.96
C VAL A 533 -8.67 -21.73 8.79
N ASN A 534 -8.57 -22.84 8.04
CA ASN A 534 -9.47 -23.16 6.95
C ASN A 534 -10.71 -23.91 7.47
N VAL A 535 -11.88 -23.28 7.46
CA VAL A 535 -13.14 -23.91 7.85
C VAL A 535 -14.13 -23.84 6.68
N PRO A 536 -14.20 -24.89 5.83
CA PRO A 536 -15.07 -24.89 4.65
C PRO A 536 -16.55 -24.69 4.96
N ASN A 537 -16.99 -25.10 6.15
CA ASN A 537 -18.37 -24.98 6.61
C ASN A 537 -18.73 -23.61 7.21
N ALA A 538 -17.77 -22.68 7.29
CA ALA A 538 -18.04 -21.32 7.77
C ALA A 538 -18.68 -20.48 6.66
N SER A 539 -19.97 -20.16 6.83
CA SER A 539 -20.75 -19.40 5.85
C SER A 539 -20.99 -17.95 6.26
N VAL A 540 -20.91 -17.60 7.55
CA VAL A 540 -21.21 -16.25 8.04
C VAL A 540 -19.99 -15.62 8.73
N MET A 541 -19.65 -14.39 8.32
CA MET A 541 -18.66 -13.52 8.95
C MET A 541 -19.35 -12.27 9.49
N VAL A 542 -19.17 -11.97 10.77
CA VAL A 542 -19.63 -10.72 11.40
C VAL A 542 -18.40 -9.97 11.90
N ILE A 543 -18.28 -8.69 11.56
CA ILE A 543 -17.22 -7.81 12.01
C ILE A 543 -17.86 -6.68 12.80
N GLU A 544 -17.64 -6.68 14.12
CA GLU A 544 -18.07 -5.65 15.06
C GLU A 544 -17.19 -4.40 14.91
N ASN A 545 -17.80 -3.21 14.95
CA ASN A 545 -17.10 -1.92 14.80
C ASN A 545 -16.16 -1.89 13.59
N ALA A 546 -16.68 -2.27 12.41
CA ALA A 546 -15.89 -2.43 11.18
C ALA A 546 -15.14 -1.15 10.75
N GLU A 547 -15.59 0.03 11.19
CA GLU A 547 -14.93 1.32 10.98
C GLU A 547 -13.55 1.44 11.64
N ARG A 548 -13.18 0.52 12.53
CA ARG A 548 -11.87 0.51 13.20
C ARG A 548 -10.82 -0.32 12.48
N PHE A 549 -11.23 -1.13 11.49
CA PHE A 549 -10.31 -1.98 10.73
C PHE A 549 -9.89 -1.32 9.42
N GLY A 550 -8.67 -1.63 8.97
CA GLY A 550 -8.22 -1.30 7.62
C GLY A 550 -9.01 -2.04 6.54
N LEU A 551 -9.16 -1.46 5.34
CA LEU A 551 -9.88 -2.12 4.24
C LEU A 551 -9.24 -3.44 3.84
N SER A 552 -7.92 -3.48 3.80
CA SER A 552 -7.13 -4.70 3.56
C SER A 552 -7.42 -5.80 4.59
N GLN A 553 -7.51 -5.46 5.88
CA GLN A 553 -7.86 -6.40 6.96
C GLN A 553 -9.29 -6.91 6.82
N LEU A 554 -10.25 -6.01 6.57
CA LEU A 554 -11.65 -6.39 6.34
C LEU A 554 -11.79 -7.34 5.15
N HIS A 555 -11.03 -7.12 4.07
CA HIS A 555 -10.99 -8.00 2.91
C HIS A 555 -10.44 -9.38 3.24
N GLN A 556 -9.35 -9.46 4.01
CA GLN A 556 -8.80 -10.74 4.49
C GLN A 556 -9.81 -11.50 5.34
N LEU A 557 -10.46 -10.83 6.29
CA LEU A 557 -11.49 -11.41 7.15
C LEU A 557 -12.67 -11.93 6.32
N ARG A 558 -13.16 -11.13 5.36
CA ARG A 558 -14.19 -11.57 4.39
C ARG A 558 -13.78 -12.85 3.65
N GLY A 559 -12.51 -12.96 3.25
CA GLY A 559 -11.98 -14.14 2.56
C GLY A 559 -11.86 -15.42 3.41
N ARG A 560 -12.14 -15.34 4.72
CA ARG A 560 -12.16 -16.51 5.62
C ARG A 560 -13.46 -17.32 5.53
N VAL A 561 -14.52 -16.75 4.93
CA VAL A 561 -15.77 -17.45 4.58
C VAL A 561 -15.88 -17.64 3.06
N GLY A 562 -16.85 -18.45 2.59
CA GLY A 562 -17.01 -18.70 1.15
C GLY A 562 -15.99 -19.68 0.58
N ARG A 563 -15.63 -20.69 1.36
CA ARG A 563 -14.72 -21.79 0.96
C ARG A 563 -15.45 -23.09 0.60
N GLY A 564 -16.70 -23.25 1.04
CA GLY A 564 -17.58 -24.35 0.64
C GLY A 564 -18.51 -23.96 -0.51
N SER A 565 -19.45 -24.85 -0.83
CA SER A 565 -20.51 -24.62 -1.83
C SER A 565 -21.69 -23.79 -1.29
N ALA A 566 -21.74 -23.56 0.01
CA ALA A 566 -22.81 -22.80 0.66
C ALA A 566 -22.68 -21.30 0.38
N GLU A 567 -23.83 -20.64 0.21
CA GLU A 567 -23.87 -19.19 0.08
C GLU A 567 -23.31 -18.52 1.34
N SER A 568 -22.36 -17.61 1.16
CA SER A 568 -21.63 -17.00 2.27
C SER A 568 -21.89 -15.50 2.39
N TRP A 569 -21.92 -15.02 3.64
CA TRP A 569 -22.33 -13.68 4.02
C TRP A 569 -21.28 -13.01 4.90
N CYS A 570 -21.02 -11.73 4.65
CA CYS A 570 -20.16 -10.89 5.48
C CYS A 570 -20.92 -9.63 5.92
N PHE A 571 -21.08 -9.48 7.23
CA PHE A 571 -21.76 -8.34 7.85
C PHE A 571 -20.77 -7.43 8.55
N LEU A 572 -20.79 -6.16 8.18
CA LEU A 572 -19.95 -5.10 8.76
C LEU A 572 -20.83 -4.28 9.70
N LEU A 573 -20.77 -4.54 11.00
CA LEU A 573 -21.54 -3.78 11.99
C LEU A 573 -20.84 -2.45 12.27
N ALA A 574 -21.38 -1.37 11.71
CA ALA A 574 -20.80 -0.04 11.76
C ALA A 574 -21.80 1.02 11.24
N ALA A 575 -21.55 2.29 11.58
CA ALA A 575 -22.16 3.39 10.85
C ALA A 575 -21.66 3.39 9.39
N GLU A 576 -22.55 3.61 8.43
CA GLU A 576 -22.19 3.58 7.02
C GLU A 576 -21.23 4.73 6.67
N ASN A 577 -20.10 4.40 6.06
CA ASN A 577 -19.12 5.36 5.57
C ASN A 577 -18.65 4.98 4.17
N GLU A 578 -18.06 5.94 3.45
CA GLU A 578 -17.59 5.75 2.07
C GLU A 578 -16.57 4.60 1.95
N ARG A 579 -15.73 4.44 2.98
CA ARG A 579 -14.74 3.36 3.05
C ARG A 579 -15.39 1.97 3.04
N LEU A 580 -16.35 1.71 3.92
CA LEU A 580 -17.03 0.42 4.04
C LEU A 580 -17.91 0.13 2.81
N ARG A 581 -18.46 1.16 2.16
CA ARG A 581 -19.21 1.01 0.90
C ARG A 581 -18.37 0.38 -0.20
N ILE A 582 -17.08 0.71 -0.30
CA ILE A 582 -16.17 0.08 -1.29
C ILE A 582 -16.17 -1.44 -1.13
N LEU A 583 -16.10 -1.96 0.11
CA LEU A 583 -16.09 -3.40 0.36
C LEU A 583 -17.42 -4.10 -0.01
N THR A 584 -18.54 -3.36 0.00
CA THR A 584 -19.84 -3.89 -0.46
C THR A 584 -19.98 -3.91 -1.98
N GLN A 585 -19.23 -3.06 -2.68
CA GLN A 585 -19.35 -2.90 -4.14
C GLN A 585 -18.46 -3.87 -4.92
N THR A 586 -17.33 -4.29 -4.35
CA THR A 586 -16.39 -5.20 -5.03
C THR A 586 -15.96 -6.36 -4.16
N ASN A 587 -15.82 -7.53 -4.80
CA ASN A 587 -15.19 -8.70 -4.21
C ASN A 587 -13.69 -8.80 -4.56
N ASP A 588 -13.22 -7.98 -5.50
CA ASP A 588 -11.84 -7.99 -5.97
C ASP A 588 -10.93 -7.26 -4.98
N GLY A 589 -10.05 -8.01 -4.31
CA GLY A 589 -9.12 -7.43 -3.35
C GLY A 589 -8.11 -6.44 -3.96
N PHE A 590 -7.78 -6.53 -5.25
CA PHE A 590 -6.89 -5.54 -5.90
C PHE A 590 -7.53 -4.16 -5.95
N ILE A 591 -8.84 -4.10 -6.26
CA ILE A 591 -9.62 -2.86 -6.24
C ILE A 591 -9.71 -2.33 -4.81
N VAL A 592 -9.95 -3.20 -3.83
CA VAL A 592 -10.01 -2.81 -2.40
C VAL A 592 -8.70 -2.19 -1.96
N ALA A 593 -7.56 -2.81 -2.29
CA ALA A 593 -6.25 -2.29 -1.88
C ALA A 593 -5.85 -1.00 -2.61
N GLN A 594 -6.26 -0.84 -3.87
CA GLN A 594 -6.10 0.44 -4.57
C GLN A 594 -6.88 1.55 -3.86
N LYS A 595 -8.15 1.29 -3.49
CA LYS A 595 -8.97 2.27 -2.78
C LYS A 595 -8.48 2.53 -1.36
N ASP A 596 -7.94 1.53 -0.65
CA ASP A 596 -7.30 1.70 0.66
C ASP A 596 -6.08 2.63 0.56
N LEU A 597 -5.28 2.49 -0.51
CA LEU A 597 -4.13 3.37 -0.78
C LEU A 597 -4.56 4.80 -1.09
N GLU A 598 -5.57 4.98 -1.95
CA GLU A 598 -6.15 6.29 -2.28
C GLU A 598 -6.68 7.01 -1.04
N LEU A 599 -7.33 6.28 -0.12
CA LEU A 599 -7.92 6.86 1.10
C LEU A 599 -6.90 7.14 2.21
N ARG A 600 -5.86 6.31 2.37
CA ARG A 600 -4.85 6.48 3.43
C ARG A 600 -3.81 7.55 3.11
N GLY A 601 -3.53 7.79 1.83
CA GLY A 601 -2.38 8.58 1.43
C GLY A 601 -1.08 7.75 1.50
N PRO A 602 -0.14 7.87 0.57
CA PRO A 602 1.06 7.02 0.54
C PRO A 602 2.18 7.44 1.50
N GLY A 603 1.93 8.43 2.36
CA GLY A 603 2.92 8.99 3.30
C GLY A 603 3.47 8.00 4.34
N ASP A 604 2.77 6.90 4.61
CA ASP A 604 3.19 5.85 5.55
C ASP A 604 4.09 4.76 4.92
N LEU A 605 4.21 4.71 3.59
CA LEU A 605 4.82 3.56 2.90
C LEU A 605 6.33 3.70 2.68
N MET A 606 6.89 4.89 2.83
CA MET A 606 8.32 5.15 2.59
C MET A 606 8.91 5.98 3.72
N GLY A 607 9.75 5.34 4.54
CA GLY A 607 10.38 5.90 5.74
C GLY A 607 11.41 7.02 5.53
N THR A 608 11.24 7.92 4.56
CA THR A 608 11.93 9.23 4.50
C THR A 608 11.04 10.32 3.89
N ARG A 609 10.98 11.47 4.56
CA ARG A 609 9.97 12.54 4.43
C ARG A 609 9.86 13.28 3.09
N GLN A 610 10.76 13.15 2.12
CA GLN A 610 10.73 13.99 0.90
C GLN A 610 10.52 13.21 -0.40
N SER A 611 11.33 12.20 -0.72
CA SER A 611 11.12 11.43 -1.96
C SER A 611 9.88 10.53 -1.86
N GLY A 612 9.55 10.05 -0.65
CA GLY A 612 8.33 9.29 -0.38
C GLY A 612 7.07 10.14 -0.53
N GLU A 613 7.07 11.38 -0.04
CA GLU A 613 5.95 12.33 -0.18
C GLU A 613 5.74 12.75 -1.66
N MET A 614 6.82 12.94 -2.43
CA MET A 614 6.72 13.24 -3.87
C MET A 614 6.08 12.10 -4.66
N MET A 615 6.56 10.87 -4.50
CA MET A 615 5.96 9.71 -5.17
C MET A 615 4.53 9.45 -4.66
N ALA A 616 4.26 9.74 -3.39
CA ALA A 616 2.95 9.63 -2.80
C ALA A 616 1.91 10.55 -3.47
N ASP A 617 2.23 11.84 -3.61
CA ASP A 617 1.35 12.80 -4.26
C ASP A 617 1.09 12.44 -5.74
N PHE A 618 2.09 11.91 -6.45
CA PHE A 618 1.91 11.47 -7.84
C PHE A 618 1.17 10.13 -7.99
N LEU A 619 1.30 9.22 -7.02
CA LEU A 619 0.52 7.97 -6.98
C LEU A 619 -0.96 8.23 -6.67
N LEU A 620 -1.25 9.25 -5.86
CA LEU A 620 -2.61 9.68 -5.50
C LEU A 620 -3.39 10.31 -6.66
N ASP A 621 -2.71 11.01 -7.58
CA ASP A 621 -3.34 11.59 -8.78
C ASP A 621 -3.76 10.52 -9.82
N GLY A 622 -3.64 9.23 -9.50
CA GLY A 622 -4.21 8.13 -10.30
C GLY A 622 -3.33 7.66 -11.46
N ASP A 623 -2.08 8.08 -11.53
CA ASP A 623 -1.18 7.79 -12.66
C ASP A 623 -0.46 6.41 -12.54
N VAL A 624 -1.23 5.36 -12.23
CA VAL A 624 -0.80 3.95 -12.38
C VAL A 624 -0.28 3.69 -13.81
N LYS A 625 -0.82 4.43 -14.79
CA LYS A 625 -0.37 4.41 -16.19
C LYS A 625 1.07 4.90 -16.36
N LEU A 626 1.50 5.97 -15.67
CA LEU A 626 2.88 6.48 -15.78
C LEU A 626 3.90 5.48 -15.24
N LEU A 627 3.54 4.76 -14.18
CA LEU A 627 4.39 3.69 -13.65
C LEU A 627 4.55 2.51 -14.60
N ASP A 628 3.46 2.08 -15.23
CA ASP A 628 3.52 1.04 -16.28
C ASP A 628 4.32 1.53 -17.50
N GLU A 629 4.13 2.78 -17.93
CA GLU A 629 4.93 3.40 -18.99
C GLU A 629 6.42 3.44 -18.64
N ALA A 630 6.78 3.87 -17.43
CA ALA A 630 8.17 3.89 -16.95
C ALA A 630 8.77 2.48 -16.84
N ALA A 631 7.99 1.48 -16.36
CA ALA A 631 8.42 0.09 -16.29
C ALA A 631 8.66 -0.50 -17.68
N LYS A 632 7.76 -0.26 -18.64
CA LYS A 632 7.93 -0.63 -20.05
C LYS A 632 9.15 0.06 -20.67
N CYS A 633 9.36 1.33 -20.34
CA CYS A 633 10.54 2.07 -20.76
C CYS A 633 11.83 1.40 -20.27
N MET A 634 11.94 1.11 -18.97
CA MET A 634 13.12 0.43 -18.42
C MET A 634 13.30 -0.97 -18.99
N LYS A 635 12.22 -1.74 -19.16
CA LYS A 635 12.29 -3.07 -19.79
C LYS A 635 12.90 -2.98 -21.18
N ARG A 636 12.43 -2.03 -22.01
CA ARG A 636 12.96 -1.80 -23.34
C ARG A 636 14.42 -1.38 -23.34
N LEU A 637 14.82 -0.50 -22.41
CA LEU A 637 16.23 -0.09 -22.25
C LEU A 637 17.13 -1.28 -21.88
N ARG A 638 16.62 -2.26 -21.14
CA ARG A 638 17.36 -3.48 -20.79
C ARG A 638 17.45 -4.48 -21.93
N GLU A 639 16.35 -4.71 -22.65
CA GLU A 639 16.26 -5.76 -23.67
C GLU A 639 16.91 -5.40 -25.00
N ASN A 640 17.07 -4.11 -25.31
CA ASN A 640 17.65 -3.67 -26.58
C ASN A 640 19.13 -3.24 -26.41
N PRO A 641 20.10 -4.00 -26.94
CA PRO A 641 21.52 -3.68 -26.82
C PRO A 641 21.90 -2.32 -27.45
N LYS A 642 21.12 -1.83 -28.42
CA LYS A 642 21.37 -0.53 -29.06
C LYS A 642 21.07 0.67 -28.16
N LEU A 643 20.34 0.46 -27.05
CA LEU A 643 19.98 1.50 -26.09
C LEU A 643 20.86 1.50 -24.84
N ALA A 644 22.06 0.91 -24.93
CA ALA A 644 22.95 0.74 -23.77
C ALA A 644 23.42 2.07 -23.18
N ALA A 645 23.66 3.08 -24.01
CA ALA A 645 24.09 4.41 -23.55
C ALA A 645 22.98 5.12 -22.77
N GLU A 646 21.75 5.09 -23.28
CA GLU A 646 20.56 5.64 -22.63
C GLU A 646 20.26 4.92 -21.33
N ARG A 647 20.42 3.57 -21.31
CA ARG A 647 20.29 2.77 -20.09
C ARG A 647 21.31 3.22 -19.04
N GLN A 648 22.58 3.35 -19.41
CA GLN A 648 23.64 3.77 -18.48
C GLN A 648 23.40 5.17 -17.93
N GLN A 649 22.91 6.11 -18.74
CA GLN A 649 22.58 7.45 -18.28
C GLN A 649 21.47 7.41 -17.21
N VAL A 650 20.38 6.69 -17.48
CA VAL A 650 19.26 6.54 -16.54
C VAL A 650 19.69 5.82 -15.26
N GLU A 651 20.48 4.75 -15.38
CA GLU A 651 21.02 4.00 -14.23
C GLU A 651 21.98 4.84 -13.39
N ALA A 652 22.82 5.66 -14.01
CA ALA A 652 23.74 6.56 -13.31
C ALA A 652 22.99 7.63 -12.51
N GLU A 653 21.93 8.21 -13.08
CA GLU A 653 21.11 9.20 -12.36
C GLU A 653 20.28 8.53 -11.25
N ALA A 654 19.79 7.31 -11.48
CA ALA A 654 19.14 6.52 -10.43
C ALA A 654 20.09 6.23 -9.25
N LEU A 655 21.35 5.87 -9.52
CA LEU A 655 22.37 5.69 -8.48
C LEU A 655 22.62 6.97 -7.68
N ARG A 656 22.62 8.13 -8.33
CA ARG A 656 22.78 9.42 -7.63
C ARG A 656 21.57 9.72 -6.74
N ASN A 657 20.36 9.52 -7.26
CA ASN A 657 19.12 9.85 -6.54
C ASN A 657 18.82 8.89 -5.39
N TYR A 658 19.24 7.63 -5.50
CA TYR A 658 18.93 6.58 -4.53
C TYR A 658 20.16 6.03 -3.81
N ARG A 659 21.34 6.66 -3.90
CA ARG A 659 22.60 6.14 -3.35
C ARG A 659 22.49 5.67 -1.89
N ASP A 660 21.99 6.53 -1.03
CA ASP A 660 21.89 6.27 0.42
C ASP A 660 20.82 5.20 0.71
N LYS A 661 19.73 5.21 -0.07
CA LYS A 661 18.66 4.21 0.03
C LYS A 661 19.08 2.84 -0.49
N LEU A 662 19.88 2.78 -1.54
CA LEU A 662 20.42 1.53 -2.08
C LEU A 662 21.40 0.89 -1.09
N ALA A 663 22.16 1.71 -0.35
CA ALA A 663 23.00 1.21 0.74
C ALA A 663 22.15 0.67 1.91
N ASP A 664 21.10 1.39 2.33
CA ASP A 664 20.19 0.93 3.38
C ASP A 664 19.35 -0.29 2.96
N ILE A 665 18.92 -0.38 1.69
CA ILE A 665 18.15 -1.52 1.16
C ILE A 665 19.06 -2.73 0.89
N ALA A 666 20.34 -2.52 0.56
CA ALA A 666 21.30 -3.61 0.43
C ALA A 666 21.76 -4.16 1.80
N MET A 667 21.66 -3.35 2.87
CA MET A 667 22.01 -3.74 4.24
C MET A 667 20.81 -4.20 5.09
N ASN A 668 19.58 -3.94 4.67
CA ASN A 668 18.35 -4.45 5.30
C ASN A 668 17.87 -5.71 4.60
#